data_AF-A0A969RCQ4-F1
#
_entry.id   AF-A0A969RCQ4-F1
#
_cell.length_a   1.000
_cell.length_b   1.000
_cell.length_c   1.000
_cell.angle_alpha   90.00
_cell.angle_beta   90.00
_cell.angle_gamma   90.00
#
_symmetry.space_group_name_H-M   'P 1'
#
loop_
_entity.id
_entity.type
_entity.pdbx_description
1 polymer ?
#
loop_
_entity_poly.entity_id
_entity_poly.type
_entity_poly.pdbx_seq_one_letter_code
_entity_poly.pdbx_strand_id
1 'polypeptide(L)'
;MARVALLIGVSEYEYGLNPLPGAIKDVEAIQQILLNPEMGEFADADIVLLKNPVRQKMEEAIEHLFSGRRKDDLVLLYFSGHGIKDDVGKLYLGTHQTRKNQNGELFRASAVAASFVQDSMSRSRSKRQVVILDCCFSGAFAEGLSIKDDGSIDIKTQLGGEGRVVLASSSSIDYSFIPNNLDLSIYTQYLVEGIQTGAADQDGDGVIAVDELHEYAKRKVQEAAPAMKPEIHAVKEGFKIRIARAPVGDPKLLYRREVEQFIDRGVISNTIQAALNYRRQKLGLSFEEAEQIENEVLKPFRTHQQNLQQYEKEFLEAVWQQYPFNEGTRNDLRYLQQTLGLSDEDIQPIEAKIIRRRITPSSQVGNSSTQHSIATPNNGSSPQTASEPLPLMLSVSPPVVEPVESTNQPASRRQTLLMQVGIVTILVALSGGSFYAFTKWQTDRTEQITFQKAKTLQSQGKYQECLTEAGNISTTSRFYTEIQMLLSDCQREKQAQDLLNQATQLETSQSFQEAIAKASQIPANSLFYSDAQTLITRCSQKLLDHASVRYDAGDLEGAKSIANAIPANNSMHQKAQATIAQWQQEWDNNTAHLQKIEEVLQVNDFEGALQEANLITRGSSFWKQKADTAIADINQRKQEDDRRLAEEAERERQRQLAEQAERERLEQLEIQRQAEQANCERFKDEYDSNLDVRRQVGLVGGEIRAKCRDEYEVVIPQG
;
A
#
# COMPACT_ATOMS: atom_id res chain seq x y z
N MET A 1 1.62 0.48 -43.20
CA MET A 1 2.44 -0.50 -42.46
C MET A 1 1.44 -1.32 -41.66
N ALA A 2 1.45 -2.64 -41.75
CA ALA A 2 0.55 -3.48 -40.97
C ALA A 2 1.07 -3.64 -39.54
N ARG A 3 0.17 -3.90 -38.59
CA ARG A 3 0.50 -4.23 -37.20
C ARG A 3 -0.22 -5.54 -36.92
N VAL A 4 0.52 -6.66 -36.91
CA VAL A 4 -0.07 -8.01 -36.76
C VAL A 4 0.36 -8.66 -35.46
N ALA A 5 -0.57 -9.34 -34.80
CA ALA A 5 -0.33 -10.00 -33.53
C ALA A 5 -0.83 -11.45 -33.52
N LEU A 6 -0.08 -12.33 -32.85
CA LEU A 6 -0.52 -13.66 -32.47
C LEU A 6 -0.44 -13.78 -30.95
N LEU A 7 -1.58 -14.03 -30.31
CA LEU A 7 -1.73 -14.12 -28.86
C LEU A 7 -2.08 -15.56 -28.50
N ILE A 8 -1.23 -16.23 -27.73
CA ILE A 8 -1.34 -17.65 -27.42
C ILE A 8 -1.42 -17.84 -25.90
N GLY A 9 -2.54 -18.36 -25.41
CA GLY A 9 -2.76 -18.64 -23.98
C GLY A 9 -3.02 -20.13 -23.77
N VAL A 10 -2.27 -20.76 -22.86
CA VAL A 10 -2.42 -22.19 -22.54
C VAL A 10 -2.67 -22.37 -21.05
N SER A 11 -3.95 -22.49 -20.68
CA SER A 11 -4.42 -22.71 -19.31
C SER A 11 -4.65 -24.17 -18.94
N GLU A 12 -4.98 -25.02 -19.91
CA GLU A 12 -5.39 -26.41 -19.66
C GLU A 12 -4.42 -27.39 -20.33
N TYR A 13 -4.12 -28.49 -19.64
CA TYR A 13 -3.13 -29.48 -20.08
C TYR A 13 -3.66 -30.90 -19.86
N GLU A 14 -3.77 -31.70 -20.93
CA GLU A 14 -4.38 -33.05 -20.90
C GLU A 14 -3.62 -34.07 -20.02
N TYR A 15 -2.30 -33.93 -19.85
CA TYR A 15 -1.41 -35.00 -19.35
C TYR A 15 -0.67 -34.65 -18.05
N GLY A 16 -1.35 -34.04 -17.09
CA GLY A 16 -0.84 -33.90 -15.71
C GLY A 16 0.19 -32.78 -15.48
N LEU A 17 0.24 -31.78 -16.37
CA LEU A 17 0.81 -30.47 -16.01
C LEU A 17 -0.26 -29.66 -15.26
N ASN A 18 0.17 -28.84 -14.29
CA ASN A 18 -0.75 -28.02 -13.50
C ASN A 18 -1.44 -26.96 -14.38
N PRO A 19 -2.77 -26.78 -14.30
CA PRO A 19 -3.49 -25.73 -15.02
C PRO A 19 -3.01 -24.32 -14.67
N LEU A 20 -3.10 -23.40 -15.64
CA LEU A 20 -2.73 -21.99 -15.53
C LEU A 20 -3.93 -21.09 -15.90
N PRO A 21 -4.96 -20.96 -15.02
CA PRO A 21 -6.19 -20.24 -15.37
C PRO A 21 -5.98 -18.77 -15.78
N GLY A 22 -4.90 -18.12 -15.31
CA GLY A 22 -4.51 -16.77 -15.73
C GLY A 22 -4.13 -16.66 -17.22
N ALA A 23 -3.59 -17.72 -17.84
CA ALA A 23 -3.02 -17.64 -19.18
C ALA A 23 -4.03 -17.28 -20.29
N ILE A 24 -5.33 -17.49 -20.07
CA ILE A 24 -6.38 -17.02 -20.98
C ILE A 24 -6.74 -15.56 -20.72
N LYS A 25 -6.80 -15.14 -19.44
CA LYS A 25 -7.06 -13.75 -19.06
C LYS A 25 -5.93 -12.83 -19.52
N ASP A 26 -4.68 -13.31 -19.45
CA ASP A 26 -3.48 -12.66 -19.96
C ASP A 26 -3.62 -12.26 -21.44
N VAL A 27 -3.93 -13.23 -22.32
CA VAL A 27 -4.09 -12.96 -23.76
C VAL A 27 -5.32 -12.11 -24.07
N GLU A 28 -6.39 -12.21 -23.27
CA GLU A 28 -7.56 -11.34 -23.40
C GLU A 28 -7.21 -9.88 -23.03
N ALA A 29 -6.50 -9.65 -21.93
CA ALA A 29 -6.07 -8.33 -21.51
C ALA A 29 -5.10 -7.68 -22.53
N ILE A 30 -4.14 -8.46 -23.04
CA ILE A 30 -3.26 -8.02 -24.14
C ILE A 30 -4.07 -7.73 -25.42
N GLN A 31 -5.09 -8.54 -25.76
CA GLN A 31 -5.94 -8.24 -26.92
C GLN A 31 -6.64 -6.89 -26.78
N GLN A 32 -7.22 -6.58 -25.61
CA GLN A 32 -7.95 -5.33 -25.40
C GLN A 32 -7.08 -4.08 -25.60
N ILE A 33 -5.84 -4.07 -25.10
CA ILE A 33 -4.94 -2.92 -25.26
C ILE A 33 -4.43 -2.78 -26.71
N LEU A 34 -4.25 -3.89 -27.43
CA LEU A 34 -3.81 -3.88 -28.83
C LEU A 34 -4.90 -3.36 -29.77
N LEU A 35 -6.16 -3.78 -29.55
CA LEU A 35 -7.33 -3.34 -30.31
C LEU A 35 -7.67 -1.85 -30.10
N ASN A 36 -7.27 -1.26 -28.97
CA ASN A 36 -7.66 0.10 -28.65
C ASN A 36 -7.03 1.13 -29.63
N PRO A 37 -7.83 1.95 -30.33
CA PRO A 37 -7.34 2.92 -31.32
C PRO A 37 -6.45 4.04 -30.75
N GLU A 38 -6.55 4.33 -29.46
CA GLU A 38 -5.77 5.37 -28.78
C GLU A 38 -4.45 4.81 -28.20
N MET A 39 -4.29 3.48 -28.14
CA MET A 39 -3.11 2.80 -27.60
C MET A 39 -2.40 1.93 -28.66
N GLY A 40 -2.87 0.71 -28.89
CA GLY A 40 -2.21 -0.28 -29.72
C GLY A 40 -2.38 -0.08 -31.22
N GLU A 41 -3.52 0.44 -31.68
CA GLU A 41 -3.84 0.64 -33.10
C GLU A 41 -3.76 -0.63 -33.99
N PHE A 42 -3.95 -1.83 -33.43
CA PHE A 42 -4.06 -3.06 -34.20
C PHE A 42 -5.49 -3.22 -34.72
N ALA A 43 -5.65 -3.61 -35.98
CA ALA A 43 -6.97 -3.99 -36.51
C ALA A 43 -7.36 -5.38 -36.00
N ASP A 44 -8.65 -5.60 -35.71
CA ASP A 44 -9.16 -6.89 -35.22
C ASP A 44 -8.80 -8.06 -36.16
N ALA A 45 -8.91 -7.85 -37.48
CA ALA A 45 -8.53 -8.82 -38.50
C ALA A 45 -7.01 -9.13 -38.56
N ASP A 46 -6.17 -8.32 -37.93
CA ASP A 46 -4.71 -8.49 -37.85
C ASP A 46 -4.27 -9.14 -36.50
N ILE A 47 -5.20 -9.43 -35.58
CA ILE A 47 -4.93 -10.16 -34.33
C ILE A 47 -5.49 -11.59 -34.42
N VAL A 48 -4.64 -12.59 -34.19
CA VAL A 48 -5.03 -13.99 -34.04
C VAL A 48 -4.93 -14.40 -32.58
N LEU A 49 -6.04 -14.84 -31.99
CA LEU A 49 -6.12 -15.35 -30.62
C LEU A 49 -6.25 -16.88 -30.60
N LEU A 50 -5.30 -17.55 -29.93
CA LEU A 50 -5.32 -19.00 -29.72
C LEU A 50 -5.41 -19.33 -28.23
N LYS A 51 -6.53 -19.92 -27.83
CA LYS A 51 -6.76 -20.47 -26.48
C LYS A 51 -6.57 -21.99 -26.51
N ASN A 52 -5.73 -22.52 -25.62
CA ASN A 52 -5.42 -23.96 -25.52
C ASN A 52 -5.15 -24.65 -26.87
N PRO A 53 -4.31 -24.10 -27.78
CA PRO A 53 -4.01 -24.77 -29.04
C PRO A 53 -3.24 -26.09 -28.82
N VAL A 54 -3.47 -27.04 -29.73
CA VAL A 54 -2.58 -28.18 -29.97
C VAL A 54 -1.36 -27.74 -30.77
N ARG A 55 -0.26 -28.49 -30.67
CA ARG A 55 1.03 -28.17 -31.30
C ARG A 55 0.94 -27.78 -32.76
N GLN A 56 0.27 -28.57 -33.61
CA GLN A 56 0.19 -28.31 -35.05
C GLN A 56 -0.41 -26.92 -35.34
N LYS A 57 -1.58 -26.62 -34.74
CA LYS A 57 -2.26 -25.32 -34.92
C LYS A 57 -1.41 -24.15 -34.43
N MET A 58 -0.61 -24.37 -33.38
CA MET A 58 0.32 -23.38 -32.86
C MET A 58 1.50 -23.12 -33.82
N GLU A 59 2.13 -24.17 -34.36
CA GLU A 59 3.21 -24.06 -35.35
C GLU A 59 2.72 -23.38 -36.65
N GLU A 60 1.56 -23.78 -37.17
CA GLU A 60 0.91 -23.18 -38.35
C GLU A 60 0.65 -21.67 -38.17
N ALA A 61 0.13 -21.26 -37.00
CA ALA A 61 -0.14 -19.86 -36.72
C ALA A 61 1.14 -19.01 -36.57
N ILE A 62 2.19 -19.57 -35.95
CA ILE A 62 3.51 -18.93 -35.83
C ILE A 62 4.13 -18.73 -37.21
N GLU A 63 4.09 -19.73 -38.09
CA GLU A 63 4.59 -19.60 -39.47
C GLU A 63 3.77 -18.57 -40.27
N HIS A 64 2.45 -18.54 -40.12
CA HIS A 64 1.58 -17.55 -40.76
C HIS A 64 1.86 -16.10 -40.29
N LEU A 65 2.12 -15.89 -38.99
CA LEU A 65 2.46 -14.59 -38.42
C LEU A 65 3.73 -14.01 -39.06
N PHE A 66 4.80 -14.81 -39.14
CA PHE A 66 6.11 -14.35 -39.62
C PHE A 66 6.24 -14.35 -41.15
N SER A 67 5.44 -15.13 -41.88
CA SER A 67 5.46 -15.19 -43.35
C SER A 67 4.70 -14.03 -44.01
N GLY A 68 5.02 -13.74 -45.28
CA GLY A 68 4.32 -12.72 -46.10
C GLY A 68 4.53 -11.24 -45.72
N ARG A 69 5.20 -10.95 -44.60
CA ARG A 69 5.38 -9.58 -44.07
C ARG A 69 6.21 -8.67 -44.97
N ARG A 70 6.00 -7.35 -44.86
CA ARG A 70 6.85 -6.29 -45.44
C ARG A 70 7.88 -5.83 -44.40
N LYS A 71 8.89 -5.06 -44.83
CA LYS A 71 9.99 -4.60 -43.97
C LYS A 71 9.53 -3.79 -42.76
N ASP A 72 8.53 -2.94 -42.97
CA ASP A 72 8.11 -1.92 -41.99
C ASP A 72 6.91 -2.37 -41.13
N ASP A 73 6.36 -3.55 -41.39
CA ASP A 73 5.23 -4.12 -40.66
C ASP A 73 5.68 -4.55 -39.26
N LEU A 74 4.92 -4.17 -38.22
CA LEU A 74 5.13 -4.63 -36.84
C LEU A 74 4.55 -6.03 -36.69
N VAL A 75 5.35 -6.96 -36.17
CA VAL A 75 4.98 -8.34 -35.89
C VAL A 75 5.13 -8.60 -34.39
N LEU A 76 4.04 -8.93 -33.72
CA LEU A 76 4.01 -9.26 -32.30
C LEU A 76 3.59 -10.72 -32.09
N LEU A 77 4.41 -11.48 -31.37
CA LEU A 77 4.03 -12.77 -30.78
C LEU A 77 3.97 -12.61 -29.27
N TYR A 78 2.86 -12.98 -28.65
CA TYR A 78 2.72 -13.05 -27.21
C TYR A 78 2.29 -14.48 -26.82
N PHE A 79 2.97 -15.07 -25.84
CA PHE A 79 2.69 -16.39 -25.29
C PHE A 79 2.60 -16.35 -23.76
N SER A 80 1.51 -16.85 -23.19
CA SER A 80 1.38 -17.16 -21.75
C SER A 80 1.08 -18.65 -21.56
N GLY A 81 1.85 -19.32 -20.70
CA GLY A 81 1.71 -20.75 -20.43
C GLY A 81 2.98 -21.40 -19.87
N HIS A 82 3.03 -22.73 -19.82
CA HIS A 82 4.22 -23.45 -19.35
C HIS A 82 5.38 -23.34 -20.35
N GLY A 83 6.55 -22.93 -19.86
CA GLY A 83 7.82 -23.02 -20.56
C GLY A 83 8.61 -24.20 -19.98
N ILE A 84 9.08 -25.11 -20.83
CA ILE A 84 9.65 -26.40 -20.40
C ILE A 84 11.01 -26.59 -21.07
N LYS A 85 12.06 -26.82 -20.28
CA LYS A 85 13.35 -27.28 -20.79
C LYS A 85 13.31 -28.80 -21.06
N ASP A 86 13.91 -29.23 -22.16
CA ASP A 86 14.22 -30.65 -22.37
C ASP A 86 15.49 -31.08 -21.62
N ASP A 87 15.81 -32.36 -21.72
CA ASP A 87 16.99 -33.05 -21.17
C ASP A 87 18.35 -32.43 -21.57
N VAL A 88 18.38 -31.63 -22.65
CA VAL A 88 19.57 -30.88 -23.10
C VAL A 88 19.44 -29.37 -22.89
N GLY A 89 18.48 -28.94 -22.07
CA GLY A 89 18.30 -27.56 -21.63
C GLY A 89 17.56 -26.65 -22.61
N LYS A 90 17.08 -27.16 -23.76
CA LYS A 90 16.41 -26.35 -24.78
C LYS A 90 14.97 -26.04 -24.39
N LEU A 91 14.56 -24.79 -24.59
CA LEU A 91 13.21 -24.31 -24.27
C LEU A 91 12.17 -24.79 -25.30
N TYR A 92 11.02 -25.23 -24.80
CA TYR A 92 9.80 -25.48 -25.54
C TYR A 92 8.64 -24.73 -24.89
N LEU A 93 7.75 -24.20 -25.73
CA LEU A 93 6.48 -23.60 -25.34
C LEU A 93 5.43 -24.71 -25.23
N GLY A 94 4.76 -24.77 -24.08
CA GLY A 94 3.68 -25.72 -23.80
C GLY A 94 2.48 -25.53 -24.73
N THR A 95 1.74 -26.61 -24.93
CA THR A 95 0.50 -26.71 -25.69
C THR A 95 -0.50 -27.52 -24.87
N HIS A 96 -1.77 -27.51 -25.25
CA HIS A 96 -2.82 -28.26 -24.53
C HIS A 96 -2.50 -29.76 -24.34
N GLN A 97 -1.72 -30.33 -25.26
CA GLN A 97 -1.37 -31.75 -25.29
C GLN A 97 0.02 -32.04 -24.75
N THR A 98 0.71 -31.05 -24.18
CA THR A 98 2.07 -31.25 -23.69
C THR A 98 2.11 -32.24 -22.54
N ARG A 99 3.04 -33.20 -22.62
CA ARG A 99 3.19 -34.29 -21.65
C ARG A 99 4.65 -34.57 -21.34
N LYS A 100 4.88 -35.03 -20.12
CA LYS A 100 6.14 -35.59 -19.66
C LYS A 100 6.07 -37.13 -19.64
N ASN A 101 7.20 -37.81 -19.77
CA ASN A 101 7.28 -39.26 -19.59
C ASN A 101 7.36 -39.63 -18.09
N GLN A 102 7.49 -40.92 -17.79
CA GLN A 102 7.57 -41.43 -16.40
C GLN A 102 8.77 -40.89 -15.61
N ASN A 103 9.82 -40.43 -16.29
CA ASN A 103 11.02 -39.83 -15.69
C ASN A 103 10.90 -38.31 -15.51
N GLY A 104 9.77 -37.69 -15.90
CA GLY A 104 9.58 -36.25 -15.90
C GLY A 104 10.14 -35.51 -17.13
N GLU A 105 10.70 -36.23 -18.11
CA GLU A 105 11.30 -35.66 -19.32
C GLU A 105 10.22 -35.25 -20.33
N LEU A 106 10.42 -34.13 -21.04
CA LEU A 106 9.46 -33.61 -22.02
C LEU A 106 9.32 -34.56 -23.22
N PHE A 107 8.09 -34.98 -23.54
CA PHE A 107 7.80 -35.60 -24.83
C PHE A 107 7.78 -34.53 -25.92
N ARG A 108 8.98 -34.19 -26.46
CA ARG A 108 9.23 -33.04 -27.36
C ARG A 108 8.20 -32.86 -28.47
N ALA A 109 7.68 -33.94 -29.04
CA ALA A 109 6.67 -33.87 -30.11
C ALA A 109 5.29 -33.32 -29.69
N SER A 110 5.07 -33.07 -28.38
CA SER A 110 3.85 -32.50 -27.80
C SER A 110 3.96 -31.01 -27.39
N ALA A 111 5.08 -30.36 -27.70
CA ALA A 111 5.33 -28.95 -27.41
C ALA A 111 5.98 -28.26 -28.61
N VAL A 112 5.94 -26.93 -28.68
CA VAL A 112 6.58 -26.15 -29.76
C VAL A 112 7.99 -25.75 -29.33
N ALA A 113 9.02 -26.09 -30.11
CA ALA A 113 10.39 -25.71 -29.78
C ALA A 113 10.59 -24.19 -29.92
N ALA A 114 11.29 -23.55 -28.98
CA ALA A 114 11.66 -22.14 -29.08
C ALA A 114 12.44 -21.83 -30.38
N SER A 115 13.28 -22.77 -30.82
CA SER A 115 14.01 -22.68 -32.08
C SER A 115 13.11 -22.60 -33.32
N PHE A 116 11.91 -23.19 -33.32
CA PHE A 116 10.95 -23.04 -34.42
C PHE A 116 10.45 -21.59 -34.56
N VAL A 117 10.24 -20.91 -33.42
CA VAL A 117 9.90 -19.49 -33.38
C VAL A 117 11.08 -18.66 -33.90
N GLN A 118 12.30 -18.95 -33.44
CA GLN A 118 13.52 -18.26 -33.88
C GLN A 118 13.77 -18.42 -35.38
N ASP A 119 13.60 -19.63 -35.92
CA ASP A 119 13.68 -19.91 -37.36
C ASP A 119 12.63 -19.10 -38.14
N SER A 120 11.39 -19.03 -37.64
CA SER A 120 10.31 -18.25 -38.24
C SER A 120 10.62 -16.75 -38.24
N MET A 121 11.08 -16.20 -37.11
CA MET A 121 11.59 -14.82 -36.98
C MET A 121 12.73 -14.54 -37.97
N SER A 122 13.67 -15.49 -38.09
CA SER A 122 14.85 -15.37 -38.94
C SER A 122 14.50 -15.18 -40.42
N ARG A 123 13.47 -15.90 -40.87
CA ARG A 123 12.95 -15.92 -42.26
C ARG A 123 11.99 -14.77 -42.56
N SER A 124 11.41 -14.13 -41.54
CA SER A 124 10.52 -12.99 -41.75
C SER A 124 11.26 -11.80 -42.36
N ARG A 125 10.60 -11.17 -43.35
CA ARG A 125 11.09 -9.94 -43.99
C ARG A 125 10.85 -8.68 -43.16
N SER A 126 10.01 -8.75 -42.13
CA SER A 126 9.80 -7.64 -41.19
C SER A 126 11.08 -7.37 -40.40
N LYS A 127 11.40 -6.10 -40.25
CA LYS A 127 12.46 -5.59 -39.39
C LYS A 127 11.94 -5.09 -38.02
N ARG A 128 10.67 -5.32 -37.69
CA ARG A 128 10.03 -4.90 -36.44
C ARG A 128 9.33 -6.09 -35.83
N GLN A 129 10.09 -6.92 -35.14
CA GLN A 129 9.60 -8.17 -34.57
C GLN A 129 9.73 -8.12 -33.05
N VAL A 130 8.63 -8.35 -32.34
CA VAL A 130 8.63 -8.47 -30.88
C VAL A 130 8.03 -9.82 -30.50
N VAL A 131 8.70 -10.53 -29.61
CA VAL A 131 8.20 -11.74 -28.97
C VAL A 131 8.15 -11.50 -27.47
N ILE A 132 7.01 -11.78 -26.84
CA ILE A 132 6.81 -11.67 -25.39
C ILE A 132 6.46 -13.06 -24.87
N LEU A 133 7.28 -13.57 -23.97
CA LEU A 133 7.17 -14.91 -23.39
C LEU A 133 6.91 -14.78 -21.89
N ASP A 134 5.64 -14.91 -21.49
CA ASP A 134 5.28 -15.07 -20.09
C ASP A 134 5.23 -16.56 -19.74
N CYS A 135 6.42 -17.12 -19.52
CA CYS A 135 6.59 -18.52 -19.15
C CYS A 135 7.90 -18.74 -18.38
N CYS A 136 7.94 -19.82 -17.60
CA CYS A 136 9.15 -20.27 -16.90
C CYS A 136 10.28 -20.53 -17.91
N PHE A 137 11.52 -20.25 -17.51
CA PHE A 137 12.71 -20.46 -18.34
C PHE A 137 12.74 -19.69 -19.67
N SER A 138 11.91 -18.66 -19.85
CA SER A 138 11.85 -17.84 -21.07
C SER A 138 13.19 -17.19 -21.45
N GLY A 139 14.06 -16.85 -20.50
CA GLY A 139 15.43 -16.39 -20.77
C GLY A 139 16.29 -17.37 -21.60
N ALA A 140 16.03 -18.68 -21.52
CA ALA A 140 16.70 -19.69 -22.34
C ALA A 140 16.32 -19.62 -23.84
N PHE A 141 15.34 -18.79 -24.21
CA PHE A 141 15.09 -18.44 -25.61
C PHE A 141 16.27 -17.65 -26.19
N ALA A 142 16.96 -16.82 -25.40
CA ALA A 142 18.01 -15.94 -25.89
C ALA A 142 19.33 -16.65 -26.19
N GLU A 143 19.61 -17.77 -25.52
CA GLU A 143 20.82 -18.59 -25.73
C GLU A 143 20.99 -19.03 -27.20
N GLY A 144 19.89 -19.16 -27.96
CA GLY A 144 19.90 -19.49 -29.39
C GLY A 144 20.06 -18.31 -30.36
N LEU A 145 20.03 -17.06 -29.89
CA LEU A 145 20.01 -15.85 -30.74
C LEU A 145 21.41 -15.32 -31.12
N SER A 146 22.48 -16.09 -30.90
CA SER A 146 23.87 -15.64 -31.03
C SER A 146 24.18 -14.91 -32.36
N ILE A 147 24.52 -13.62 -32.25
CA ILE A 147 24.97 -12.78 -33.37
C ILE A 147 26.50 -12.88 -33.50
N LYS A 148 27.00 -12.96 -34.73
CA LYS A 148 28.42 -12.72 -35.05
C LYS A 148 28.67 -11.22 -35.22
N ASP A 149 29.75 -10.72 -34.62
CA ASP A 149 30.32 -9.37 -34.78
C ASP A 149 29.40 -8.20 -34.40
N ASP A 150 29.90 -6.99 -34.16
CA ASP A 150 31.08 -6.58 -33.38
C ASP A 150 30.80 -5.13 -32.90
N GLY A 151 31.63 -4.61 -31.99
CA GLY A 151 31.69 -3.17 -31.75
C GLY A 151 30.62 -2.58 -30.83
N SER A 152 31.04 -1.56 -30.07
CA SER A 152 30.17 -0.72 -29.25
C SER A 152 29.20 0.08 -30.12
N ILE A 153 27.89 -0.08 -29.90
CA ILE A 153 26.86 0.71 -30.58
C ILE A 153 26.59 1.99 -29.77
N ASP A 154 26.75 3.14 -30.42
CA ASP A 154 26.50 4.46 -29.82
C ASP A 154 24.98 4.69 -29.68
N ILE A 155 24.54 5.09 -28.48
CA ILE A 155 23.13 5.02 -28.04
C ILE A 155 22.30 6.21 -28.54
N LYS A 156 22.89 7.14 -29.31
CA LYS A 156 22.21 8.38 -29.70
C LYS A 156 21.93 8.51 -31.20
N THR A 157 20.63 8.70 -31.45
CA THR A 157 20.03 9.28 -32.66
C THR A 157 19.82 8.35 -33.87
N GLN A 158 18.73 7.57 -33.83
CA GLN A 158 17.98 7.25 -35.06
C GLN A 158 16.49 6.95 -34.81
N LEU A 159 15.63 7.81 -35.35
CA LEU A 159 14.16 7.64 -35.34
C LEU A 159 13.78 6.60 -36.40
N GLY A 160 13.44 5.37 -36.00
CA GLY A 160 13.03 4.33 -36.94
C GLY A 160 12.78 2.93 -36.38
N GLY A 161 13.51 2.55 -35.31
CA GLY A 161 13.29 1.32 -34.54
C GLY A 161 13.26 0.04 -35.39
N GLU A 162 14.40 -0.34 -35.98
CA GLU A 162 14.56 -1.62 -36.68
C GLU A 162 15.30 -2.64 -35.81
N GLY A 163 14.67 -3.79 -35.53
CA GLY A 163 15.33 -4.92 -34.88
C GLY A 163 14.38 -6.08 -34.57
N ARG A 164 14.89 -7.02 -33.76
CA ARG A 164 14.08 -8.08 -33.15
C ARG A 164 14.28 -8.02 -31.64
N VAL A 165 13.21 -8.07 -30.86
CA VAL A 165 13.29 -8.10 -29.41
C VAL A 165 12.52 -9.29 -28.85
N VAL A 166 13.09 -9.95 -27.86
CA VAL A 166 12.43 -10.95 -27.05
C VAL A 166 12.35 -10.43 -25.62
N LEU A 167 11.14 -10.34 -25.10
CA LEU A 167 10.86 -10.08 -23.69
C LEU A 167 10.56 -11.42 -23.01
N ALA A 168 11.26 -11.69 -21.91
CA ALA A 168 11.11 -12.90 -21.12
C ALA A 168 10.68 -12.52 -19.71
N SER A 169 9.62 -13.15 -19.19
CA SER A 169 9.20 -12.92 -17.80
C SER A 169 10.19 -13.52 -16.78
N SER A 170 11.00 -14.50 -17.21
CA SER A 170 12.15 -15.09 -16.51
C SER A 170 11.87 -15.38 -15.02
N SER A 171 10.79 -16.14 -14.81
CA SER A 171 10.50 -16.84 -13.56
C SER A 171 11.26 -18.17 -13.48
N SER A 172 11.93 -18.40 -12.36
CA SER A 172 12.34 -19.74 -11.87
C SER A 172 11.37 -20.29 -10.80
N ILE A 173 10.26 -19.60 -10.56
CA ILE A 173 9.20 -20.00 -9.63
C ILE A 173 8.20 -20.85 -10.42
N ASP A 174 7.94 -22.08 -9.95
CA ASP A 174 6.88 -22.92 -10.48
C ASP A 174 5.51 -22.23 -10.29
N TYR A 175 4.77 -22.02 -11.38
CA TYR A 175 3.45 -21.35 -11.36
C TYR A 175 2.42 -22.01 -10.42
N SER A 176 2.63 -23.25 -9.96
CA SER A 176 1.79 -23.91 -8.96
C SER A 176 1.77 -23.26 -7.58
N PHE A 177 2.69 -22.32 -7.32
CA PHE A 177 2.82 -21.63 -6.03
C PHE A 177 2.29 -20.18 -6.06
N ILE A 178 1.80 -19.70 -7.21
CA ILE A 178 1.15 -18.40 -7.31
C ILE A 178 -0.31 -18.54 -6.82
N PRO A 179 -0.80 -17.70 -5.89
CA PRO A 179 -2.18 -17.78 -5.43
C PRO A 179 -3.19 -17.64 -6.58
N ASN A 180 -4.22 -18.48 -6.61
CA ASN A 180 -5.34 -18.47 -7.58
C ASN A 180 -6.20 -17.17 -7.60
N ASN A 181 -5.77 -16.12 -6.90
CA ASN A 181 -6.50 -14.87 -6.67
C ASN A 181 -5.93 -13.67 -7.45
N LEU A 182 -4.94 -13.91 -8.33
CA LEU A 182 -4.50 -12.93 -9.33
C LEU A 182 -5.25 -13.19 -10.65
N ASP A 183 -5.89 -12.16 -11.20
CA ASP A 183 -6.60 -12.25 -12.47
C ASP A 183 -5.68 -12.30 -13.68
N LEU A 184 -4.45 -11.77 -13.58
CA LEU A 184 -3.41 -11.81 -14.61
C LEU A 184 -2.10 -12.33 -13.99
N SER A 185 -1.20 -12.86 -14.81
CA SER A 185 0.18 -13.10 -14.38
C SER A 185 0.86 -11.79 -14.01
N ILE A 186 1.82 -11.82 -13.06
CA ILE A 186 2.44 -10.60 -12.51
C ILE A 186 3.13 -9.77 -13.61
N TYR A 187 3.82 -10.43 -14.55
CA TYR A 187 4.47 -9.72 -15.66
C TYR A 187 3.45 -9.10 -16.63
N THR A 188 2.43 -9.86 -17.01
CA THR A 188 1.39 -9.37 -17.93
C THR A 188 0.53 -8.27 -17.31
N GLN A 189 0.24 -8.34 -16.01
CA GLN A 189 -0.40 -7.25 -15.26
C GLN A 189 0.34 -5.93 -15.48
N TYR A 190 1.67 -5.90 -15.29
CA TYR A 190 2.44 -4.66 -15.42
C TYR A 190 2.75 -4.24 -16.86
N LEU A 191 2.76 -5.17 -17.83
CA LEU A 191 2.74 -4.82 -19.26
C LEU A 191 1.42 -4.12 -19.64
N VAL A 192 0.29 -4.65 -19.20
CA VAL A 192 -1.05 -4.09 -19.45
C VAL A 192 -1.20 -2.74 -18.74
N GLU A 193 -0.83 -2.65 -17.46
CA GLU A 193 -0.85 -1.42 -16.66
C GLU A 193 0.02 -0.32 -17.31
N GLY A 194 1.26 -0.66 -17.69
CA GLY A 194 2.20 0.30 -18.29
C GLY A 194 1.67 0.92 -19.60
N ILE A 195 1.00 0.13 -20.44
CA ILE A 195 0.35 0.62 -21.66
C ILE A 195 -0.93 1.42 -21.34
N GLN A 196 -1.85 0.85 -20.56
CA GLN A 196 -3.13 1.48 -20.24
C GLN A 196 -2.99 2.84 -19.55
N THR A 197 -1.95 2.99 -18.74
CA THR A 197 -1.72 4.19 -17.91
C THR A 197 -0.66 5.11 -18.48
N GLY A 198 -0.02 4.78 -19.61
CA GLY A 198 1.12 5.55 -20.13
C GLY A 198 2.28 5.68 -19.14
N ALA A 199 2.31 4.92 -18.04
CA ALA A 199 3.40 4.94 -17.07
C ALA A 199 4.66 4.26 -17.61
N ALA A 200 4.52 3.46 -18.69
CA ALA A 200 5.63 2.92 -19.45
C ALA A 200 6.25 3.90 -20.46
N ASP A 201 5.65 5.06 -20.75
CA ASP A 201 6.30 6.16 -21.49
C ASP A 201 7.21 6.91 -20.51
N GLN A 202 8.52 6.66 -20.59
CA GLN A 202 9.48 7.16 -19.60
C GLN A 202 10.11 8.48 -20.03
N ASP A 203 10.31 8.69 -21.33
CA ASP A 203 10.89 9.93 -21.85
C ASP A 203 9.87 11.05 -22.13
N GLY A 204 8.57 10.73 -22.19
CA GLY A 204 7.48 11.69 -22.32
C GLY A 204 7.15 12.06 -23.76
N ASP A 205 7.64 11.33 -24.77
CA ASP A 205 7.37 11.62 -26.19
C ASP A 205 5.95 11.22 -26.65
N GLY A 206 5.21 10.47 -25.81
CA GLY A 206 3.84 10.03 -26.08
C GLY A 206 3.75 8.70 -26.84
N VAL A 207 4.87 8.02 -27.04
CA VAL A 207 4.99 6.66 -27.57
C VAL A 207 5.44 5.75 -26.43
N ILE A 208 5.11 4.46 -26.53
CA ILE A 208 5.66 3.44 -25.64
C ILE A 208 6.49 2.49 -26.52
N ALA A 209 7.81 2.56 -26.34
CA ALA A 209 8.74 1.63 -26.96
C ALA A 209 8.89 0.32 -26.15
N VAL A 210 9.42 -0.73 -26.80
CA VAL A 210 9.61 -2.05 -26.19
C VAL A 210 10.53 -2.00 -24.97
N ASP A 211 11.59 -1.19 -25.03
CA ASP A 211 12.55 -1.03 -23.93
C ASP A 211 11.92 -0.36 -22.71
N GLU A 212 11.18 0.73 -22.89
CA GLU A 212 10.53 1.44 -21.79
C GLU A 212 9.42 0.61 -21.14
N LEU A 213 8.63 -0.09 -21.95
CA LEU A 213 7.62 -1.04 -21.49
C LEU A 213 8.25 -2.18 -20.69
N HIS A 214 9.38 -2.70 -21.14
CA HIS A 214 10.12 -3.73 -20.42
C HIS A 214 10.67 -3.20 -19.09
N GLU A 215 11.38 -2.07 -19.07
CA GLU A 215 11.96 -1.53 -17.85
C GLU A 215 10.88 -1.11 -16.84
N TYR A 216 9.73 -0.58 -17.29
CA TYR A 216 8.57 -0.33 -16.42
C TYR A 216 8.07 -1.64 -15.77
N ALA A 217 7.75 -2.64 -16.59
CA ALA A 217 7.21 -3.91 -16.10
C ALA A 217 8.21 -4.65 -15.21
N LYS A 218 9.50 -4.65 -15.56
CA LYS A 218 10.59 -5.24 -14.79
C LYS A 218 10.73 -4.59 -13.41
N ARG A 219 10.73 -3.25 -13.32
CA ARG A 219 10.75 -2.54 -12.04
C ARG A 219 9.55 -2.95 -11.17
N LYS A 220 8.33 -2.88 -11.71
CA LYS A 220 7.09 -3.23 -10.98
C LYS A 220 7.04 -4.70 -10.56
N VAL A 221 7.50 -5.62 -11.42
CA VAL A 221 7.65 -7.04 -11.07
C VAL A 221 8.64 -7.20 -9.92
N GLN A 222 9.78 -6.51 -9.94
CA GLN A 222 10.77 -6.59 -8.86
C GLN A 222 10.27 -5.96 -7.55
N GLU A 223 9.43 -4.92 -7.61
CA GLU A 223 8.74 -4.36 -6.44
C GLU A 223 7.70 -5.34 -5.83
N ALA A 224 6.99 -6.11 -6.67
CA ALA A 224 5.92 -7.00 -6.24
C ALA A 224 6.37 -8.45 -5.92
N ALA A 225 7.41 -8.93 -6.59
CA ALA A 225 7.95 -10.29 -6.51
C ALA A 225 9.49 -10.27 -6.80
N PRO A 226 10.33 -9.88 -5.82
CA PRO A 226 11.77 -9.64 -6.04
C PRO A 226 12.58 -10.82 -6.62
N ALA A 227 12.09 -12.04 -6.44
CA ALA A 227 12.69 -13.26 -6.98
C ALA A 227 12.50 -13.42 -8.51
N MET A 228 11.53 -12.73 -9.11
CA MET A 228 11.25 -12.75 -10.54
C MET A 228 12.09 -11.70 -11.27
N LYS A 229 12.79 -12.10 -12.34
CA LYS A 229 13.78 -11.24 -13.01
C LYS A 229 13.51 -11.17 -14.52
N PRO A 230 12.54 -10.35 -14.96
CA PRO A 230 12.28 -10.17 -16.39
C PRO A 230 13.53 -9.70 -17.15
N GLU A 231 13.70 -10.21 -18.36
CA GLU A 231 14.84 -9.91 -19.23
C GLU A 231 14.39 -9.41 -20.62
N ILE A 232 15.20 -8.54 -21.22
CA ILE A 232 15.06 -8.05 -22.58
C ILE A 232 16.29 -8.46 -23.40
N HIS A 233 16.02 -9.15 -24.51
CA HIS A 233 17.04 -9.65 -25.42
C HIS A 233 16.81 -9.06 -26.81
N ALA A 234 17.61 -8.07 -27.19
CA ALA A 234 17.49 -7.37 -28.46
C ALA A 234 18.58 -7.80 -29.46
N VAL A 235 18.17 -7.93 -30.72
CA VAL A 235 19.02 -8.16 -31.89
C VAL A 235 18.97 -6.90 -32.75
N LYS A 236 20.10 -6.18 -32.83
CA LYS A 236 20.26 -4.83 -33.43
C LYS A 236 19.55 -3.73 -32.62
N GLU A 237 19.26 -2.59 -33.24
CA GLU A 237 18.59 -1.39 -32.70
C GLU A 237 17.12 -1.61 -32.26
N GLY A 238 16.72 -2.85 -31.96
CA GLY A 238 15.34 -3.24 -31.70
C GLY A 238 14.72 -2.64 -30.43
N PHE A 239 15.53 -2.11 -29.50
CA PHE A 239 15.06 -1.52 -28.25
C PHE A 239 13.94 -0.48 -28.47
N LYS A 240 14.10 0.41 -29.48
CA LYS A 240 13.15 1.49 -29.79
C LYS A 240 12.05 1.12 -30.81
N ILE A 241 11.60 -0.14 -30.84
CA ILE A 241 10.37 -0.51 -31.56
C ILE A 241 9.16 0.04 -30.80
N ARG A 242 8.30 0.83 -31.47
CA ARG A 242 7.02 1.30 -30.92
C ARG A 242 6.01 0.15 -30.79
N ILE A 243 5.44 -0.06 -29.59
CA ILE A 243 4.32 -1.00 -29.35
C ILE A 243 2.99 -0.28 -29.15
N ALA A 244 2.95 0.86 -28.49
CA ALA A 244 1.71 1.61 -28.26
C ALA A 244 1.96 3.12 -28.33
N ARG A 245 0.88 3.89 -28.33
CA ARG A 245 0.90 5.28 -27.85
C ARG A 245 0.67 5.27 -26.33
N ALA A 246 1.28 6.23 -25.64
CA ALA A 246 0.81 6.58 -24.30
C ALA A 246 -0.42 7.48 -24.41
N PRO A 247 -1.36 7.46 -23.45
CA PRO A 247 -2.44 8.43 -23.40
C PRO A 247 -1.86 9.79 -22.97
N VAL A 248 -1.51 10.63 -23.96
CA VAL A 248 -0.85 11.92 -23.71
C VAL A 248 -1.83 12.95 -23.17
N GLY A 249 -1.50 13.52 -22.00
CA GLY A 249 -2.20 14.67 -21.44
C GLY A 249 -3.35 14.35 -20.49
N ASP A 250 -3.60 13.08 -20.15
CA ASP A 250 -4.51 12.74 -19.04
C ASP A 250 -3.88 13.20 -17.70
N PRO A 251 -4.55 14.09 -16.95
CA PRO A 251 -4.10 14.53 -15.63
C PRO A 251 -3.81 13.38 -14.66
N LYS A 252 -4.57 12.28 -14.69
CA LYS A 252 -4.42 11.13 -13.79
C LYS A 252 -3.10 10.42 -14.00
N LEU A 253 -2.67 10.32 -15.26
CA LEU A 253 -1.47 9.59 -15.64
C LEU A 253 -0.20 10.41 -15.34
N LEU A 254 -0.28 11.73 -15.59
CA LEU A 254 0.75 12.67 -15.14
C LEU A 254 0.91 12.69 -13.61
N TYR A 255 -0.19 12.56 -12.87
CA TYR A 255 -0.16 12.44 -11.41
C TYR A 255 0.43 11.11 -10.95
N ARG A 256 -0.04 9.98 -11.51
CA ARG A 256 0.49 8.64 -11.21
C ARG A 256 2.01 8.58 -11.42
N ARG A 257 2.52 9.16 -12.51
CA ARG A 257 3.97 9.19 -12.81
C ARG A 257 4.77 9.91 -11.72
N GLU A 258 4.27 11.04 -11.20
CA GLU A 258 4.93 11.73 -10.07
C GLU A 258 4.81 10.96 -8.74
N VAL A 259 3.64 10.37 -8.45
CA VAL A 259 3.47 9.49 -7.27
C VAL A 259 4.49 8.34 -7.30
N GLU A 260 4.61 7.65 -8.44
CA GLU A 260 5.58 6.56 -8.61
C GLU A 260 7.03 7.02 -8.50
N GLN A 261 7.37 8.21 -8.98
CA GLN A 261 8.73 8.75 -8.93
C GLN A 261 9.20 9.04 -7.49
N PHE A 262 8.28 9.42 -6.59
CA PHE A 262 8.63 9.85 -5.23
C PHE A 262 8.37 8.80 -4.13
N ILE A 263 7.91 7.60 -4.47
CA ILE A 263 7.77 6.49 -3.51
C ILE A 263 9.13 5.81 -3.29
N ASP A 264 9.64 5.90 -2.07
CA ASP A 264 10.75 5.06 -1.58
C ASP A 264 10.18 4.01 -0.61
N ARG A 265 10.34 2.72 -0.94
CA ARG A 265 9.91 1.56 -0.12
C ARG A 265 8.46 1.64 0.38
N GLY A 266 7.55 2.23 -0.41
CA GLY A 266 6.13 2.36 -0.06
C GLY A 266 5.81 3.45 0.96
N VAL A 267 6.73 4.37 1.25
CA VAL A 267 6.51 5.52 2.13
C VAL A 267 6.54 6.81 1.32
N ILE A 268 5.48 7.61 1.44
CA ILE A 268 5.45 8.99 0.95
C ILE A 268 5.72 9.90 2.15
N SER A 269 6.76 10.74 2.08
CA SER A 269 7.08 11.67 3.17
C SER A 269 6.15 12.89 3.13
N ASN A 270 5.96 13.58 4.26
CA ASN A 270 5.09 14.77 4.34
C ASN A 270 5.49 15.88 3.34
N THR A 271 6.78 16.02 3.04
CA THR A 271 7.27 17.00 2.04
C THR A 271 6.90 16.61 0.62
N ILE A 272 6.95 15.31 0.29
CA ILE A 272 6.45 14.80 -0.99
C ILE A 272 4.93 14.88 -1.06
N GLN A 273 4.19 14.56 0.01
CA GLN A 273 2.73 14.68 0.03
C GLN A 273 2.27 16.13 -0.23
N ALA A 274 3.03 17.13 0.23
CA ALA A 274 2.78 18.54 -0.09
C ALA A 274 3.05 18.86 -1.57
N ALA A 275 4.13 18.32 -2.15
CA ALA A 275 4.45 18.48 -3.58
C ALA A 275 3.42 17.81 -4.49
N LEU A 276 3.00 16.59 -4.15
CA LEU A 276 1.91 15.88 -4.81
C LEU A 276 0.59 16.65 -4.70
N ASN A 277 0.20 17.13 -3.51
CA ASN A 277 -1.00 17.97 -3.36
C ASN A 277 -0.96 19.25 -4.22
N TYR A 278 0.19 19.90 -4.35
CA TYR A 278 0.37 21.03 -5.27
C TYR A 278 0.20 20.59 -6.73
N ARG A 279 0.76 19.44 -7.11
CA ARG A 279 0.60 18.90 -8.46
C ARG A 279 -0.85 18.54 -8.79
N ARG A 280 -1.55 17.88 -7.86
CA ARG A 280 -2.98 17.53 -7.97
C ARG A 280 -3.81 18.75 -8.34
N GLN A 281 -3.61 19.87 -7.65
CA GLN A 281 -4.28 21.14 -7.93
C GLN A 281 -3.93 21.67 -9.33
N LYS A 282 -2.64 21.67 -9.69
CA LYS A 282 -2.17 22.12 -11.02
C LYS A 282 -2.71 21.28 -12.18
N LEU A 283 -2.94 19.99 -11.93
CA LEU A 283 -3.52 19.02 -12.88
C LEU A 283 -5.07 19.01 -12.86
N GLY A 284 -5.71 19.72 -11.92
CA GLY A 284 -7.17 19.82 -11.82
C GLY A 284 -7.86 18.55 -11.30
N LEU A 285 -7.11 17.62 -10.71
CA LEU A 285 -7.65 16.35 -10.19
C LEU A 285 -8.44 16.53 -8.89
N SER A 286 -9.50 15.75 -8.72
CA SER A 286 -10.21 15.66 -7.44
C SER A 286 -9.32 15.03 -6.35
N PHE A 287 -9.71 15.19 -5.08
CA PHE A 287 -9.02 14.50 -3.98
C PHE A 287 -9.19 12.97 -4.10
N GLU A 288 -10.40 12.51 -4.39
CA GLU A 288 -10.74 11.08 -4.53
C GLU A 288 -9.97 10.43 -5.68
N GLU A 289 -9.78 11.14 -6.80
CA GLU A 289 -9.01 10.65 -7.94
C GLU A 289 -7.52 10.49 -7.61
N ALA A 290 -6.95 11.47 -6.90
CA ALA A 290 -5.57 11.41 -6.42
C ALA A 290 -5.37 10.33 -5.36
N GLU A 291 -6.29 10.22 -4.39
CA GLU A 291 -6.27 9.19 -3.36
C GLU A 291 -6.41 7.79 -3.96
N GLN A 292 -7.23 7.61 -5.00
CA GLN A 292 -7.32 6.33 -5.70
C GLN A 292 -5.99 5.98 -6.39
N ILE A 293 -5.37 6.93 -7.09
CA ILE A 293 -4.07 6.74 -7.77
C ILE A 293 -2.98 6.40 -6.74
N GLU A 294 -2.87 7.17 -5.66
CA GLU A 294 -1.93 6.92 -4.57
C GLU A 294 -2.18 5.55 -3.94
N ASN A 295 -3.44 5.16 -3.72
CA ASN A 295 -3.77 3.86 -3.17
C ASN A 295 -3.39 2.69 -4.10
N GLU A 296 -3.65 2.82 -5.40
CA GLU A 296 -3.30 1.82 -6.41
C GLU A 296 -1.77 1.64 -6.47
N VAL A 297 -1.01 2.74 -6.54
CA VAL A 297 0.46 2.69 -6.59
C VAL A 297 1.06 2.15 -5.28
N LEU A 298 0.49 2.48 -4.11
CA LEU A 298 0.95 1.99 -2.80
C LEU A 298 0.47 0.56 -2.47
N LYS A 299 -0.38 -0.06 -3.29
CA LYS A 299 -0.94 -1.39 -3.01
C LYS A 299 0.14 -2.49 -2.97
N PRO A 300 1.08 -2.62 -3.93
CA PRO A 300 2.09 -3.67 -3.92
C PRO A 300 2.98 -3.61 -2.67
N PHE A 301 3.44 -2.41 -2.29
CA PHE A 301 4.27 -2.21 -1.09
C PHE A 301 3.54 -2.62 0.20
N ARG A 302 2.25 -2.26 0.33
CA ARG A 302 1.42 -2.67 1.48
C ARG A 302 1.21 -4.18 1.53
N THR A 303 0.98 -4.83 0.39
CA THR A 303 0.88 -6.29 0.30
C THR A 303 2.21 -6.98 0.63
N HIS A 304 3.33 -6.49 0.11
CA HIS A 304 4.66 -7.02 0.45
C HIS A 304 4.94 -6.88 1.96
N GLN A 305 4.61 -5.73 2.58
CA GLN A 305 4.74 -5.55 4.03
C GLN A 305 3.85 -6.50 4.85
N GLN A 306 2.62 -6.76 4.40
CA GLN A 306 1.73 -7.75 5.01
C GLN A 306 2.30 -9.17 4.89
N ASN A 307 2.87 -9.51 3.73
CA ASN A 307 3.53 -10.80 3.50
C ASN A 307 4.74 -10.99 4.41
N LEU A 308 5.59 -9.96 4.59
CA LEU A 308 6.69 -9.96 5.56
C LEU A 308 6.20 -10.21 7.00
N GLN A 309 5.12 -9.54 7.42
CA GLN A 309 4.53 -9.72 8.75
C GLN A 309 3.94 -11.11 8.95
N GLN A 310 3.29 -11.66 7.92
CA GLN A 310 2.75 -13.01 7.94
C GLN A 310 3.89 -14.05 8.01
N TYR A 311 4.98 -13.87 7.26
CA TYR A 311 6.17 -14.72 7.41
C TYR A 311 6.79 -14.60 8.81
N GLU A 312 6.94 -13.39 9.35
CA GLU A 312 7.46 -13.17 10.72
C GLU A 312 6.62 -13.93 11.76
N LYS A 313 5.29 -13.92 11.64
CA LYS A 313 4.36 -14.63 12.53
C LYS A 313 4.52 -16.14 12.45
N GLU A 314 4.41 -16.73 11.26
CA GLU A 314 4.45 -18.19 11.10
C GLU A 314 5.86 -18.75 11.38
N PHE A 315 6.91 -18.02 11.00
CA PHE A 315 8.29 -18.38 11.35
C PHE A 315 8.51 -18.33 12.87
N LEU A 316 7.97 -17.32 13.57
CA LEU A 316 8.02 -17.27 15.03
C LEU A 316 7.31 -18.49 15.63
N GLU A 317 6.10 -18.83 15.17
CA GLU A 317 5.37 -20.00 15.66
C GLU A 317 6.17 -21.30 15.44
N ALA A 318 6.73 -21.50 14.24
CA ALA A 318 7.60 -22.64 13.95
C ALA A 318 8.81 -22.71 14.90
N VAL A 319 9.48 -21.59 15.20
CA VAL A 319 10.62 -21.53 16.14
C VAL A 319 10.21 -21.89 17.57
N TRP A 320 8.99 -21.57 17.98
CA TRP A 320 8.44 -21.93 19.29
C TRP A 320 8.10 -23.42 19.35
N GLN A 321 7.48 -23.98 18.31
CA GLN A 321 7.15 -25.41 18.23
C GLN A 321 8.41 -26.29 18.20
N GLN A 322 9.36 -26.01 17.30
CA GLN A 322 10.58 -26.80 17.17
C GLN A 322 11.73 -26.00 16.56
N TYR A 323 12.84 -25.85 17.29
CA TYR A 323 14.09 -25.33 16.73
C TYR A 323 15.32 -25.95 17.42
N PRO A 324 16.32 -26.48 16.68
CA PRO A 324 16.48 -26.40 15.21
C PRO A 324 15.43 -27.17 14.41
N PHE A 325 15.04 -26.62 13.26
CA PHE A 325 13.99 -27.21 12.40
C PHE A 325 14.37 -28.58 11.84
N ASN A 326 13.39 -29.47 11.75
CA ASN A 326 13.46 -30.71 10.97
C ASN A 326 13.32 -30.40 9.45
N GLU A 327 13.49 -31.41 8.60
CA GLU A 327 13.42 -31.24 7.13
C GLU A 327 12.03 -30.85 6.61
N GLY A 328 10.96 -31.42 7.17
CA GLY A 328 9.57 -31.08 6.84
C GLY A 328 9.28 -29.60 7.11
N THR A 329 9.53 -29.12 8.33
CA THR A 329 9.30 -27.72 8.70
C THR A 329 10.12 -26.74 7.86
N ARG A 330 11.33 -27.12 7.39
CA ARG A 330 12.10 -26.28 6.44
C ARG A 330 11.46 -26.22 5.05
N ASN A 331 10.85 -27.31 4.60
CA ASN A 331 10.12 -27.34 3.34
C ASN A 331 8.80 -26.57 3.45
N ASP A 332 8.10 -26.66 4.58
CA ASP A 332 6.87 -25.89 4.87
C ASP A 332 7.16 -24.37 4.92
N LEU A 333 8.24 -23.96 5.58
CA LEU A 333 8.65 -22.54 5.63
C LEU A 333 9.10 -22.03 4.24
N ARG A 334 9.82 -22.85 3.46
CA ARG A 334 10.16 -22.50 2.06
C ARG A 334 8.91 -22.38 1.18
N TYR A 335 7.94 -23.28 1.35
CA TYR A 335 6.65 -23.21 0.66
C TYR A 335 5.89 -21.92 1.03
N LEU A 336 5.88 -21.55 2.32
CA LEU A 336 5.29 -20.30 2.78
C LEU A 336 6.01 -19.07 2.19
N GLN A 337 7.34 -19.02 2.22
CA GLN A 337 8.15 -17.96 1.62
C GLN A 337 7.80 -17.77 0.14
N GLN A 338 7.73 -18.86 -0.62
CA GLN A 338 7.37 -18.84 -2.05
C GLN A 338 5.93 -18.39 -2.28
N THR A 339 4.97 -18.89 -1.48
CA THR A 339 3.55 -18.50 -1.57
C THR A 339 3.33 -17.02 -1.26
N LEU A 340 4.15 -16.45 -0.37
CA LEU A 340 4.17 -15.03 0.00
C LEU A 340 5.03 -14.16 -0.94
N GLY A 341 5.71 -14.75 -1.92
CA GLY A 341 6.53 -14.02 -2.91
C GLY A 341 7.78 -13.33 -2.34
N LEU A 342 8.30 -13.79 -1.19
CA LEU A 342 9.43 -13.17 -0.49
C LEU A 342 10.78 -13.75 -0.97
N SER A 343 11.80 -12.89 -1.07
CA SER A 343 13.18 -13.30 -1.35
C SER A 343 13.90 -13.82 -0.10
N ASP A 344 15.13 -14.35 -0.26
CA ASP A 344 15.97 -14.73 0.88
C ASP A 344 16.47 -13.49 1.64
N GLU A 345 16.77 -12.41 0.92
CA GLU A 345 17.17 -11.11 1.45
C GLU A 345 16.07 -10.46 2.32
N ASP A 346 14.79 -10.67 1.96
CA ASP A 346 13.63 -10.18 2.70
C ASP A 346 13.47 -10.85 4.07
N ILE A 347 13.64 -12.17 4.13
CA ILE A 347 13.41 -12.97 5.34
C ILE A 347 14.62 -13.02 6.26
N GLN A 348 15.85 -12.95 5.74
CA GLN A 348 17.07 -13.09 6.53
C GLN A 348 17.15 -12.16 7.76
N PRO A 349 16.75 -10.87 7.70
CA PRO A 349 16.72 -10.00 8.88
C PRO A 349 15.69 -10.45 9.93
N ILE A 350 14.54 -10.97 9.49
CA ILE A 350 13.45 -11.45 10.33
C ILE A 350 13.88 -12.71 11.09
N GLU A 351 14.42 -13.69 10.37
CA GLU A 351 14.90 -14.95 10.96
C GLU A 351 16.03 -14.70 11.96
N ALA A 352 17.03 -13.90 11.58
CA ALA A 352 18.15 -13.55 12.44
C ALA A 352 17.70 -12.84 13.73
N LYS A 353 16.73 -11.93 13.64
CA LYS A 353 16.11 -11.23 14.78
C LYS A 353 15.40 -12.20 15.74
N ILE A 354 14.60 -13.13 15.22
CA ILE A 354 13.86 -14.12 16.02
C ILE A 354 14.80 -15.12 16.68
N ILE A 355 15.72 -15.71 15.91
CA ILE A 355 16.69 -16.71 16.39
C ILE A 355 17.57 -16.10 17.50
N ARG A 356 18.07 -14.87 17.29
CA ARG A 356 18.89 -14.16 18.29
C ARG A 356 18.13 -13.88 19.60
N ARG A 357 16.84 -13.53 19.54
CA ARG A 357 16.01 -13.34 20.74
C ARG A 357 15.85 -14.62 21.55
N ARG A 358 15.70 -15.79 20.91
CA ARG A 358 15.60 -17.10 21.57
C ARG A 358 16.88 -17.52 22.30
N ILE A 359 18.05 -17.11 21.79
CA ILE A 359 19.37 -17.50 22.33
C ILE A 359 19.76 -16.68 23.58
N THR A 360 19.00 -15.63 23.95
CA THR A 360 19.31 -14.76 25.09
C THR A 360 18.42 -15.09 26.31
N PRO A 361 18.94 -15.69 27.41
CA PRO A 361 18.13 -16.04 28.56
C PRO A 361 17.69 -14.81 29.36
N SER A 362 16.43 -14.82 29.83
CA SER A 362 15.88 -13.83 30.75
C SER A 362 16.66 -13.80 32.07
N SER A 363 17.47 -12.77 32.25
CA SER A 363 17.97 -12.35 33.57
C SER A 363 17.08 -11.23 34.10
N GLN A 364 16.84 -11.18 35.42
CA GLN A 364 15.89 -10.32 36.16
C GLN A 364 14.47 -10.93 36.33
N VAL A 365 14.26 -11.65 37.44
CA VAL A 365 13.23 -11.42 38.47
C VAL A 365 13.48 -12.40 39.64
N GLY A 366 13.51 -11.89 40.87
CA GLY A 366 13.25 -12.67 42.10
C GLY A 366 14.42 -13.44 42.73
N ASN A 367 15.10 -12.83 43.72
CA ASN A 367 14.81 -13.15 45.13
C ASN A 367 15.55 -12.25 46.12
N SER A 368 14.79 -11.73 47.08
CA SER A 368 15.26 -11.07 48.30
C SER A 368 15.21 -12.02 49.49
N SER A 369 16.11 -11.82 50.47
CA SER A 369 16.29 -12.65 51.70
C SER A 369 17.06 -13.97 51.44
N THR A 370 18.05 -14.41 52.23
CA THR A 370 18.44 -13.99 53.59
C THR A 370 19.93 -14.30 53.91
N GLN A 371 20.57 -13.43 54.69
CA GLN A 371 21.74 -13.67 55.58
C GLN A 371 23.14 -14.08 55.07
N HIS A 372 24.13 -13.36 55.63
CA HIS A 372 25.56 -13.68 55.69
C HIS A 372 25.87 -15.06 56.28
N SER A 373 26.98 -15.70 55.85
CA SER A 373 28.21 -15.78 56.67
C SER A 373 29.39 -16.54 56.04
N ILE A 374 30.58 -15.90 56.13
CA ILE A 374 31.87 -16.49 56.54
C ILE A 374 32.64 -17.46 55.59
N ALA A 375 33.69 -16.89 54.99
CA ALA A 375 35.10 -17.32 54.93
C ALA A 375 35.60 -18.62 54.22
N THR A 376 36.29 -18.39 53.09
CA THR A 376 37.70 -18.75 52.77
C THR A 376 38.14 -20.27 52.81
N PRO A 377 39.39 -20.67 52.48
CA PRO A 377 39.58 -21.69 51.42
C PRO A 377 40.47 -22.90 51.81
N ASN A 378 40.50 -23.98 50.99
CA ASN A 378 41.76 -24.58 50.47
C ASN A 378 41.61 -25.93 49.73
N ASN A 379 42.53 -26.09 48.77
CA ASN A 379 43.18 -27.29 48.27
C ASN A 379 43.14 -28.59 49.12
N GLY A 380 42.79 -29.71 48.48
CA GLY A 380 43.81 -30.59 47.87
C GLY A 380 44.16 -31.95 48.51
N SER A 381 44.32 -32.97 47.63
CA SER A 381 44.97 -34.29 47.87
C SER A 381 44.13 -35.31 48.68
N SER A 382 44.22 -36.65 48.52
CA SER A 382 45.15 -37.55 47.78
C SER A 382 44.49 -38.96 47.52
N PRO A 383 45.15 -40.00 46.96
CA PRO A 383 44.50 -40.98 46.05
C PRO A 383 44.63 -42.49 46.45
N GLN A 384 44.68 -43.40 45.43
CA GLN A 384 44.84 -44.89 45.41
C GLN A 384 43.49 -45.66 45.24
N THR A 385 43.27 -46.77 44.51
CA THR A 385 44.01 -47.69 43.57
C THR A 385 42.96 -48.70 42.99
N ALA A 386 43.04 -49.45 41.87
CA ALA A 386 43.93 -49.53 40.68
C ALA A 386 43.36 -50.52 39.60
N SER A 387 44.08 -50.68 38.46
CA SER A 387 44.10 -51.80 37.47
C SER A 387 42.93 -52.11 36.48
N GLU A 388 43.28 -52.04 35.18
CA GLU A 388 42.64 -52.56 33.93
C GLU A 388 42.98 -54.07 33.66
N PRO A 389 42.80 -54.72 32.45
CA PRO A 389 42.08 -54.41 31.17
C PRO A 389 41.21 -55.57 30.53
N LEU A 390 40.74 -55.34 29.28
CA LEU A 390 40.03 -56.18 28.24
C LEU A 390 40.80 -57.46 27.74
N PRO A 391 40.44 -58.27 26.67
CA PRO A 391 39.34 -58.24 25.64
C PRO A 391 38.69 -59.60 25.08
N LEU A 392 37.68 -59.48 24.19
CA LEU A 392 37.30 -60.26 22.93
C LEU A 392 36.84 -61.78 22.82
N MET A 393 35.66 -61.96 22.16
CA MET A 393 35.30 -62.88 21.00
C MET A 393 34.75 -64.35 21.08
N LEU A 394 33.94 -64.69 20.03
CA LEU A 394 33.40 -65.99 19.52
C LEU A 394 32.20 -66.68 20.27
N SER A 395 31.34 -67.57 19.69
CA SER A 395 30.73 -67.74 18.34
C SER A 395 29.70 -68.93 18.29
N VAL A 396 28.82 -69.01 17.25
CA VAL A 396 28.17 -70.24 16.67
C VAL A 396 26.86 -70.83 17.28
N SER A 397 25.93 -71.26 16.39
CA SER A 397 24.63 -72.00 16.58
C SER A 397 24.83 -73.55 16.47
N PRO A 398 23.88 -74.49 16.13
CA PRO A 398 22.41 -74.55 15.89
C PRO A 398 21.75 -75.74 16.69
N PRO A 399 20.87 -76.67 16.22
CA PRO A 399 19.82 -76.73 15.17
C PRO A 399 18.43 -77.32 15.62
N VAL A 400 17.55 -77.59 14.63
CA VAL A 400 16.20 -78.21 14.63
C VAL A 400 16.23 -79.76 14.50
N VAL A 401 15.15 -80.51 14.86
CA VAL A 401 14.61 -81.73 14.16
C VAL A 401 13.29 -82.25 14.80
N GLU A 402 12.44 -82.93 14.00
CA GLU A 402 11.12 -83.54 14.33
C GLU A 402 11.20 -84.87 15.14
N PRO A 403 10.05 -85.54 15.41
CA PRO A 403 9.87 -86.84 14.74
C PRO A 403 8.43 -87.21 14.30
N VAL A 404 8.36 -88.33 13.56
CA VAL A 404 7.22 -88.86 12.79
C VAL A 404 6.42 -89.98 13.51
N GLU A 405 5.11 -89.99 13.21
CA GLU A 405 4.11 -91.07 13.17
C GLU A 405 4.45 -92.53 13.57
N SER A 406 3.56 -93.19 14.31
CA SER A 406 3.32 -94.64 14.19
C SER A 406 1.87 -95.04 14.55
N THR A 407 1.38 -96.09 13.91
CA THR A 407 -0.04 -96.52 13.87
C THR A 407 -0.40 -97.59 14.91
N ASN A 408 -1.68 -97.67 15.33
CA ASN A 408 -2.50 -98.91 15.29
C ASN A 408 -3.94 -98.76 15.86
N GLN A 409 -4.89 -99.41 15.19
CA GLN A 409 -6.26 -99.74 15.62
C GLN A 409 -6.31 -101.24 16.08
N PRO A 410 -7.44 -101.89 16.51
CA PRO A 410 -8.86 -101.47 16.52
C PRO A 410 -9.74 -101.81 17.77
N ALA A 411 -10.94 -101.19 17.79
CA ALA A 411 -12.27 -101.71 18.19
C ALA A 411 -12.58 -102.34 19.58
N SER A 412 -13.49 -101.67 20.33
CA SER A 412 -14.84 -102.15 20.73
C SER A 412 -15.52 -101.07 21.61
N ARG A 413 -16.84 -100.97 21.86
CA ARG A 413 -18.12 -101.26 21.17
C ARG A 413 -19.24 -100.87 22.18
N ARG A 414 -20.02 -99.80 21.93
CA ARG A 414 -21.25 -99.40 22.69
C ARG A 414 -20.99 -98.92 24.15
N GLN A 415 -21.82 -98.08 24.82
CA GLN A 415 -23.18 -97.58 24.54
C GLN A 415 -23.46 -96.23 25.28
N THR A 416 -24.22 -95.33 24.64
CA THR A 416 -25.14 -94.27 25.18
C THR A 416 -24.98 -93.61 26.56
N LEU A 417 -25.13 -92.26 26.51
CA LEU A 417 -25.76 -91.35 27.50
C LEU A 417 -25.05 -91.06 28.83
N LEU A 418 -24.44 -89.86 28.92
CA LEU A 418 -24.75 -88.83 29.93
C LEU A 418 -23.96 -87.51 29.67
N MET A 419 -24.34 -86.77 28.61
CA MET A 419 -24.27 -85.31 28.70
C MET A 419 -25.40 -84.88 29.65
N GLN A 420 -25.13 -84.06 30.68
CA GLN A 420 -26.07 -82.97 31.04
C GLN A 420 -25.64 -81.86 32.05
N VAL A 421 -24.40 -81.76 32.53
CA VAL A 421 -24.04 -80.67 33.49
C VAL A 421 -22.89 -79.75 33.04
N GLY A 422 -21.91 -80.21 32.26
CA GLY A 422 -20.70 -79.42 31.96
C GLY A 422 -20.81 -78.36 30.85
N ILE A 423 -21.79 -78.43 29.94
CA ILE A 423 -21.77 -77.68 28.67
C ILE A 423 -22.63 -76.41 28.69
N VAL A 424 -23.64 -76.33 29.56
CA VAL A 424 -24.54 -75.15 29.64
C VAL A 424 -23.82 -73.94 30.26
N THR A 425 -22.97 -74.14 31.27
CA THR A 425 -22.21 -73.05 31.92
C THR A 425 -21.15 -72.44 30.99
N ILE A 426 -20.49 -73.24 30.16
CA ILE A 426 -19.48 -72.76 29.20
C ILE A 426 -20.14 -72.02 28.02
N LEU A 427 -21.26 -72.51 27.49
CA LEU A 427 -21.99 -71.81 26.43
C LEU A 427 -22.63 -70.50 26.91
N VAL A 428 -23.12 -70.41 28.15
CA VAL A 428 -23.63 -69.16 28.73
C VAL A 428 -22.50 -68.17 29.03
N ALA A 429 -21.31 -68.63 29.43
CA ALA A 429 -20.14 -67.76 29.60
C ALA A 429 -19.60 -67.21 28.26
N LEU A 430 -19.53 -68.05 27.22
CA LEU A 430 -19.08 -67.64 25.89
C LEU A 430 -20.11 -66.76 25.17
N SER A 431 -21.41 -67.03 25.33
CA SER A 431 -22.46 -66.14 24.81
C SER A 431 -22.52 -64.83 25.59
N GLY A 432 -22.34 -64.85 26.91
CA GLY A 432 -22.27 -63.65 27.75
C GLY A 432 -21.08 -62.74 27.41
N GLY A 433 -19.88 -63.31 27.23
CA GLY A 433 -18.70 -62.58 26.78
C GLY A 433 -18.86 -62.01 25.36
N SER A 434 -19.44 -62.79 24.44
CA SER A 434 -19.71 -62.33 23.07
C SER A 434 -20.82 -61.27 23.00
N PHE A 435 -21.84 -61.38 23.85
CA PHE A 435 -22.93 -60.40 23.98
C PHE A 435 -22.45 -59.10 24.62
N TYR A 436 -21.60 -59.17 25.66
CA TYR A 436 -20.94 -58.01 26.24
C TYR A 436 -19.99 -57.33 25.22
N ALA A 437 -19.21 -58.12 24.47
CA ALA A 437 -18.35 -57.58 23.42
C ALA A 437 -19.17 -56.94 22.27
N PHE A 438 -20.28 -57.56 21.86
CA PHE A 438 -21.16 -57.05 20.81
C PHE A 438 -21.88 -55.76 21.24
N THR A 439 -22.45 -55.73 22.45
CA THR A 439 -23.10 -54.53 23.00
C THR A 439 -22.10 -53.40 23.22
N LYS A 440 -20.90 -53.70 23.75
CA LYS A 440 -19.81 -52.72 23.86
C LYS A 440 -19.35 -52.20 22.51
N TRP A 441 -19.16 -53.07 21.52
CA TRP A 441 -18.83 -52.69 20.14
C TRP A 441 -19.92 -51.82 19.50
N GLN A 442 -21.19 -52.12 19.75
CA GLN A 442 -22.33 -51.36 19.25
C GLN A 442 -22.40 -49.96 19.89
N THR A 443 -22.12 -49.85 21.20
CA THR A 443 -21.98 -48.56 21.91
C THR A 443 -20.78 -47.76 21.36
N ASP A 444 -19.58 -48.36 21.31
CA ASP A 444 -18.37 -47.74 20.76
C ASP A 444 -18.59 -47.16 19.35
N ARG A 445 -19.30 -47.90 18.48
CA ARG A 445 -19.64 -47.44 17.13
C ARG A 445 -20.60 -46.25 17.13
N THR A 446 -21.57 -46.26 18.04
CA THR A 446 -22.57 -45.20 18.15
C THR A 446 -21.92 -43.91 18.66
N GLU A 447 -21.10 -44.00 19.70
CA GLU A 447 -20.31 -42.87 20.23
C GLU A 447 -19.34 -42.30 19.18
N GLN A 448 -18.71 -43.17 18.37
CA GLN A 448 -17.85 -42.72 17.26
C GLN A 448 -18.63 -41.92 16.21
N ILE A 449 -19.87 -42.31 15.88
CA ILE A 449 -20.74 -41.57 14.96
C ILE A 449 -21.12 -40.21 15.56
N THR A 450 -21.54 -40.17 16.83
CA THR A 450 -21.89 -38.92 17.53
C THR A 450 -20.69 -37.95 17.59
N PHE A 451 -19.48 -38.45 17.88
CA PHE A 451 -18.25 -37.65 17.89
C PHE A 451 -17.93 -37.05 16.52
N GLN A 452 -18.04 -37.83 15.44
CA GLN A 452 -17.80 -37.32 14.08
C GLN A 452 -18.88 -36.31 13.65
N LYS A 453 -20.14 -36.51 14.05
CA LYS A 453 -21.22 -35.55 13.82
C LYS A 453 -20.98 -34.24 14.60
N ALA A 454 -20.56 -34.30 15.86
CA ALA A 454 -20.21 -33.12 16.64
C ALA A 454 -19.04 -32.33 16.03
N LYS A 455 -17.97 -33.01 15.56
CA LYS A 455 -16.88 -32.38 14.80
C LYS A 455 -17.36 -31.75 13.49
N THR A 456 -18.28 -32.39 12.79
CA THR A 456 -18.88 -31.83 11.56
C THR A 456 -19.65 -30.55 11.88
N LEU A 457 -20.42 -30.52 12.97
CA LEU A 457 -21.16 -29.34 13.42
C LEU A 457 -20.22 -28.19 13.84
N GLN A 458 -19.09 -28.50 14.50
CA GLN A 458 -18.03 -27.53 14.78
C GLN A 458 -17.49 -26.90 13.49
N SER A 459 -17.11 -27.72 12.49
CA SER A 459 -16.58 -27.24 11.21
C SER A 459 -17.60 -26.46 10.36
N GLN A 460 -18.89 -26.64 10.63
CA GLN A 460 -19.99 -25.87 10.02
C GLN A 460 -20.34 -24.57 10.78
N GLY A 461 -19.59 -24.22 11.84
CA GLY A 461 -19.89 -23.05 12.69
C GLY A 461 -21.12 -23.22 13.59
N LYS A 462 -21.71 -24.42 13.65
CA LYS A 462 -22.94 -24.72 14.38
C LYS A 462 -22.67 -25.09 15.84
N TYR A 463 -21.99 -24.21 16.56
CA TYR A 463 -21.45 -24.52 17.89
C TYR A 463 -22.53 -24.89 18.93
N GLN A 464 -23.74 -24.32 18.83
CA GLN A 464 -24.85 -24.72 19.70
C GLN A 464 -25.28 -26.18 19.47
N GLU A 465 -25.36 -26.61 18.20
CA GLU A 465 -25.66 -28.00 17.84
C GLU A 465 -24.49 -28.91 18.23
N CYS A 466 -23.24 -28.47 18.07
CA CYS A 466 -22.05 -29.19 18.54
C CYS A 466 -22.10 -29.47 20.05
N LEU A 467 -22.40 -28.46 20.87
CA LEU A 467 -22.50 -28.60 22.33
C LEU A 467 -23.59 -29.60 22.74
N THR A 468 -24.75 -29.54 22.11
CA THR A 468 -25.83 -30.51 22.36
C THR A 468 -25.46 -31.92 21.93
N GLU A 469 -24.84 -32.09 20.76
CA GLU A 469 -24.47 -33.41 20.24
C GLU A 469 -23.34 -34.06 21.06
N ALA A 470 -22.29 -33.30 21.38
CA ALA A 470 -21.16 -33.78 22.16
C ALA A 470 -21.52 -34.02 23.65
N GLY A 471 -22.45 -33.24 24.20
CA GLY A 471 -22.94 -33.40 25.58
C GLY A 471 -23.76 -34.68 25.83
N ASN A 472 -24.18 -35.39 24.78
CA ASN A 472 -24.96 -36.63 24.90
C ASN A 472 -24.10 -37.90 25.11
N ILE A 473 -22.77 -37.79 25.15
CA ILE A 473 -21.86 -38.95 25.21
C ILE A 473 -21.48 -39.27 26.66
N SER A 474 -21.41 -40.57 26.99
CA SER A 474 -21.20 -41.06 28.36
C SER A 474 -19.83 -40.70 28.93
N THR A 475 -19.76 -40.47 30.25
CA THR A 475 -18.49 -40.35 31.00
C THR A 475 -17.67 -41.64 31.04
N THR A 476 -18.26 -42.77 30.66
CA THR A 476 -17.58 -44.05 30.49
C THR A 476 -17.09 -44.30 29.05
N SER A 477 -17.30 -43.34 28.13
CA SER A 477 -16.83 -43.44 26.75
C SER A 477 -15.30 -43.47 26.66
N ARG A 478 -14.78 -44.27 25.74
CA ARG A 478 -13.35 -44.27 25.41
C ARG A 478 -12.87 -42.97 24.76
N PHE A 479 -13.79 -42.16 24.22
CA PHE A 479 -13.53 -40.89 23.55
C PHE A 479 -13.75 -39.68 24.48
N TYR A 480 -14.02 -39.93 25.77
CA TYR A 480 -14.46 -38.90 26.70
C TYR A 480 -13.50 -37.71 26.77
N THR A 481 -12.18 -37.95 26.77
CA THR A 481 -11.17 -36.87 26.81
C THR A 481 -11.22 -36.00 25.56
N GLU A 482 -11.32 -36.59 24.37
CA GLU A 482 -11.45 -35.87 23.10
C GLU A 482 -12.76 -35.11 22.99
N ILE A 483 -13.84 -35.64 23.58
CA ILE A 483 -15.15 -34.99 23.65
C ILE A 483 -15.12 -33.80 24.62
N GLN A 484 -14.43 -33.90 25.76
CA GLN A 484 -14.27 -32.75 26.68
C GLN A 484 -13.46 -31.62 26.03
N MET A 485 -12.42 -31.94 25.23
CA MET A 485 -11.72 -30.93 24.43
C MET A 485 -12.65 -30.28 23.39
N LEU A 486 -13.39 -31.10 22.62
CA LEU A 486 -14.36 -30.62 21.63
C LEU A 486 -15.47 -29.75 22.25
N LEU A 487 -15.97 -30.10 23.44
CA LEU A 487 -16.95 -29.31 24.19
C LEU A 487 -16.36 -27.96 24.62
N SER A 488 -15.13 -27.94 25.14
CA SER A 488 -14.44 -26.71 25.51
C SER A 488 -14.23 -25.78 24.31
N ASP A 489 -13.82 -26.34 23.17
CA ASP A 489 -13.65 -25.59 21.92
C ASP A 489 -15.00 -25.06 21.40
N CYS A 490 -16.02 -25.91 21.26
CA CYS A 490 -17.35 -25.46 20.81
C CYS A 490 -17.98 -24.44 21.78
N GLN A 491 -17.70 -24.51 23.08
CA GLN A 491 -18.17 -23.49 24.04
C GLN A 491 -17.46 -22.16 23.84
N ARG A 492 -16.13 -22.16 23.66
CA ARG A 492 -15.34 -20.96 23.40
C ARG A 492 -15.74 -20.29 22.09
N GLU A 493 -15.82 -21.05 20.99
CA GLU A 493 -16.18 -20.50 19.68
C GLU A 493 -17.64 -20.03 19.65
N LYS A 494 -18.56 -20.70 20.36
CA LYS A 494 -19.92 -20.18 20.56
C LYS A 494 -19.91 -18.82 21.27
N GLN A 495 -19.19 -18.72 22.38
CA GLN A 495 -19.14 -17.48 23.16
C GLN A 495 -18.51 -16.35 22.34
N ALA A 496 -17.48 -16.63 21.56
CA ALA A 496 -16.85 -15.68 20.65
C ALA A 496 -17.81 -15.23 19.53
N GLN A 497 -18.55 -16.15 18.90
CA GLN A 497 -19.58 -15.85 17.91
C GLN A 497 -20.70 -14.97 18.50
N ASP A 498 -21.18 -15.30 19.71
CA ASP A 498 -22.23 -14.51 20.39
C ASP A 498 -21.72 -13.10 20.76
N LEU A 499 -20.45 -12.95 21.15
CA LEU A 499 -19.81 -11.64 21.38
C LEU A 499 -19.66 -10.84 20.09
N LEU A 500 -19.23 -11.46 18.99
CA LEU A 500 -19.05 -10.81 17.68
C LEU A 500 -20.39 -10.33 17.11
N ASN A 501 -21.45 -11.13 17.28
CA ASN A 501 -22.82 -10.76 16.89
C ASN A 501 -23.31 -9.52 17.67
N GLN A 502 -23.09 -9.49 18.99
CA GLN A 502 -23.42 -8.33 19.83
C GLN A 502 -22.59 -7.09 19.44
N ALA A 503 -21.29 -7.24 19.17
CA ALA A 503 -20.44 -6.16 18.70
C ALA A 503 -20.90 -5.60 17.34
N THR A 504 -21.33 -6.46 16.43
CA THR A 504 -21.84 -6.07 15.10
C THR A 504 -23.18 -5.32 15.19
N GLN A 505 -24.06 -5.72 16.12
CA GLN A 505 -25.28 -4.96 16.42
C GLN A 505 -24.97 -3.58 16.99
N LEU A 506 -24.00 -3.48 17.91
CA LEU A 506 -23.54 -2.20 18.48
C LEU A 506 -22.87 -1.29 17.43
N GLU A 507 -22.12 -1.85 16.47
CA GLU A 507 -21.64 -1.07 15.32
C GLU A 507 -22.80 -0.51 14.49
N THR A 508 -23.84 -1.31 14.27
CA THR A 508 -25.04 -0.92 13.50
C THR A 508 -25.83 0.18 14.21
N SER A 509 -25.88 0.18 15.55
CA SER A 509 -26.48 1.27 16.34
C SER A 509 -25.56 2.48 16.53
N GLN A 510 -24.39 2.52 15.87
CA GLN A 510 -23.35 3.55 16.01
C GLN A 510 -22.72 3.64 17.42
N SER A 511 -22.93 2.64 18.27
CA SER A 511 -22.34 2.50 19.61
C SER A 511 -20.90 1.99 19.53
N PHE A 512 -20.04 2.65 18.75
CA PHE A 512 -18.72 2.14 18.35
C PHE A 512 -17.79 1.80 19.52
N GLN A 513 -17.81 2.60 20.59
CA GLN A 513 -16.99 2.35 21.78
C GLN A 513 -17.42 1.06 22.51
N GLU A 514 -18.73 0.83 22.63
CA GLU A 514 -19.28 -0.41 23.19
C GLU A 514 -19.02 -1.61 22.27
N ALA A 515 -19.13 -1.42 20.95
CA ALA A 515 -18.81 -2.44 19.95
C ALA A 515 -17.36 -2.92 20.06
N ILE A 516 -16.40 -1.98 20.19
CA ILE A 516 -14.98 -2.28 20.43
C ILE A 516 -14.80 -3.02 21.76
N ALA A 517 -15.39 -2.50 22.85
CA ALA A 517 -15.30 -3.11 24.18
C ALA A 517 -15.94 -4.51 24.24
N LYS A 518 -16.87 -4.83 23.33
CA LYS A 518 -17.50 -6.14 23.19
C LYS A 518 -16.66 -7.11 22.36
N ALA A 519 -16.13 -6.65 21.22
CA ALA A 519 -15.27 -7.45 20.37
C ALA A 519 -13.91 -7.76 21.02
N SER A 520 -13.37 -6.87 21.86
CA SER A 520 -12.10 -7.09 22.57
C SER A 520 -12.15 -8.19 23.64
N GLN A 521 -13.34 -8.70 23.97
CA GLN A 521 -13.53 -9.85 24.86
C GLN A 521 -13.31 -11.19 24.15
N ILE A 522 -13.17 -11.20 22.82
CA ILE A 522 -12.92 -12.41 22.03
C ILE A 522 -11.43 -12.79 22.17
N PRO A 523 -11.11 -14.01 22.62
CA PRO A 523 -9.73 -14.41 22.91
C PRO A 523 -8.93 -14.70 21.63
N ALA A 524 -7.61 -14.50 21.69
CA ALA A 524 -6.70 -14.65 20.54
C ALA A 524 -6.64 -16.07 19.94
N ASN A 525 -7.10 -17.09 20.67
CA ASN A 525 -7.18 -18.48 20.21
C ASN A 525 -8.56 -18.87 19.64
N SER A 526 -9.47 -17.91 19.45
CA SER A 526 -10.75 -18.12 18.77
C SER A 526 -10.62 -17.91 17.27
N LEU A 527 -11.38 -18.68 16.48
CA LEU A 527 -11.50 -18.51 15.03
C LEU A 527 -12.05 -17.13 14.66
N PHE A 528 -12.87 -16.52 15.54
CA PHE A 528 -13.48 -15.20 15.35
C PHE A 528 -12.56 -14.04 15.73
N TYR A 529 -11.33 -14.29 16.19
CA TYR A 529 -10.43 -13.23 16.61
C TYR A 529 -10.07 -12.26 15.47
N SER A 530 -9.87 -12.77 14.25
CA SER A 530 -9.58 -11.94 13.07
C SER A 530 -10.74 -11.00 12.73
N ASP A 531 -11.97 -11.50 12.77
CA ASP A 531 -13.19 -10.71 12.52
C ASP A 531 -13.38 -9.66 13.63
N ALA A 532 -13.09 -10.02 14.88
CA ALA A 532 -13.09 -9.11 16.01
C ALA A 532 -12.08 -7.97 15.82
N GLN A 533 -10.83 -8.25 15.43
CA GLN A 533 -9.83 -7.21 15.15
C GLN A 533 -10.23 -6.33 13.96
N THR A 534 -10.86 -6.90 12.94
CA THR A 534 -11.38 -6.16 11.78
C THR A 534 -12.48 -5.19 12.18
N LEU A 535 -13.45 -5.64 12.99
CA LEU A 535 -14.52 -4.81 13.54
C LEU A 535 -13.95 -3.71 14.46
N ILE A 536 -13.03 -4.06 15.36
CA ILE A 536 -12.36 -3.12 16.27
C ILE A 536 -11.64 -2.01 15.48
N THR A 537 -10.91 -2.37 14.42
CA THR A 537 -10.22 -1.42 13.53
C THR A 537 -11.21 -0.47 12.86
N ARG A 538 -12.26 -1.03 12.24
CA ARG A 538 -13.32 -0.26 11.54
C ARG A 538 -14.08 0.69 12.46
N CYS A 539 -14.51 0.22 13.63
CA CYS A 539 -15.18 1.04 14.64
C CYS A 539 -14.26 2.14 15.21
N SER A 540 -12.96 1.87 15.31
CA SER A 540 -11.98 2.84 15.82
C SER A 540 -11.66 3.94 14.81
N GLN A 541 -11.65 3.60 13.51
CA GLN A 541 -11.60 4.63 12.45
C GLN A 541 -12.85 5.52 12.52
N LYS A 542 -14.06 4.94 12.60
CA LYS A 542 -15.32 5.72 12.74
C LYS A 542 -15.34 6.64 13.98
N LEU A 543 -14.75 6.21 15.11
CA LEU A 543 -14.57 7.09 16.28
C LEU A 543 -13.60 8.24 16.00
N LEU A 544 -12.49 7.98 15.32
CA LEU A 544 -11.52 9.02 14.95
C LEU A 544 -12.11 10.00 13.91
N ASP A 545 -12.97 9.53 13.01
CA ASP A 545 -13.70 10.38 12.06
C ASP A 545 -14.66 11.31 12.81
N HIS A 546 -15.43 10.80 13.78
CA HIS A 546 -16.30 11.61 14.63
C HIS A 546 -15.52 12.59 15.52
N ALA A 547 -14.35 12.20 16.02
CA ALA A 547 -13.43 13.11 16.70
C ALA A 547 -12.93 14.23 15.77
N SER A 548 -12.64 13.92 14.51
CA SER A 548 -12.22 14.91 13.50
C SER A 548 -13.32 15.94 13.25
N VAL A 549 -14.58 15.50 13.12
CA VAL A 549 -15.74 16.39 12.99
C VAL A 549 -15.90 17.33 14.20
N ARG A 550 -15.55 16.89 15.42
CA ARG A 550 -15.52 17.78 16.60
C ARG A 550 -14.41 18.83 16.50
N TYR A 551 -13.21 18.44 16.07
CA TYR A 551 -12.11 19.38 15.84
C TYR A 551 -12.45 20.41 14.76
N ASP A 552 -13.08 19.98 13.67
CA ASP A 552 -13.57 20.82 12.57
C ASP A 552 -14.64 21.84 12.99
N ALA A 553 -15.39 21.54 14.05
CA ALA A 553 -16.34 22.44 14.70
C ALA A 553 -15.71 23.36 15.77
N GLY A 554 -14.41 23.24 16.04
CA GLY A 554 -13.71 24.01 17.08
C GLY A 554 -13.80 23.41 18.49
N ASP A 555 -14.14 22.13 18.64
CA ASP A 555 -14.22 21.41 19.92
C ASP A 555 -13.02 20.47 20.10
N LEU A 556 -11.85 21.05 20.40
CA LEU A 556 -10.60 20.30 20.59
C LEU A 556 -10.69 19.29 21.75
N GLU A 557 -11.26 19.67 22.89
CA GLU A 557 -11.35 18.77 24.05
C GLU A 557 -12.37 17.65 23.82
N GLY A 558 -13.49 17.91 23.14
CA GLY A 558 -14.42 16.87 22.69
C GLY A 558 -13.78 15.91 21.68
N ALA A 559 -13.02 16.44 20.71
CA ALA A 559 -12.25 15.64 19.76
C ALA A 559 -11.23 14.72 20.46
N LYS A 560 -10.42 15.29 21.37
CA LYS A 560 -9.45 14.56 22.20
C LYS A 560 -10.12 13.51 23.07
N SER A 561 -11.29 13.80 23.66
CA SER A 561 -12.04 12.85 24.48
C SER A 561 -12.47 11.61 23.67
N ILE A 562 -13.04 11.82 22.47
CA ILE A 562 -13.48 10.72 21.59
C ILE A 562 -12.27 9.92 21.08
N ALA A 563 -11.19 10.59 20.65
CA ALA A 563 -10.00 9.91 20.14
C ALA A 563 -9.25 9.11 21.23
N ASN A 564 -9.21 9.61 22.48
CA ASN A 564 -8.64 8.88 23.61
C ASN A 564 -9.48 7.68 24.08
N ALA A 565 -10.75 7.59 23.67
CA ALA A 565 -11.59 6.41 23.94
C ALA A 565 -11.17 5.17 23.13
N ILE A 566 -10.28 5.31 22.13
CA ILE A 566 -9.74 4.22 21.33
C ILE A 566 -8.71 3.41 22.14
N PRO A 567 -8.95 2.11 22.45
CA PRO A 567 -8.11 1.33 23.37
C PRO A 567 -6.66 1.16 22.93
N ALA A 568 -5.73 1.15 23.90
CA ALA A 568 -4.29 1.08 23.67
C ALA A 568 -3.76 -0.22 23.03
N ASN A 569 -4.55 -1.30 23.07
CA ASN A 569 -4.21 -2.60 22.46
C ASN A 569 -4.62 -2.72 20.97
N ASN A 570 -4.95 -1.61 20.33
CA ASN A 570 -5.42 -1.52 18.95
C ASN A 570 -4.37 -0.85 18.05
N SER A 571 -4.19 -1.35 16.81
CA SER A 571 -3.35 -0.73 15.78
C SER A 571 -3.71 0.74 15.52
N MET A 572 -5.00 1.08 15.64
CA MET A 572 -5.51 2.45 15.47
C MET A 572 -5.13 3.41 16.60
N HIS A 573 -4.70 2.94 17.76
CA HIS A 573 -4.37 3.81 18.90
C HIS A 573 -3.20 4.74 18.60
N GLN A 574 -2.15 4.25 17.94
CA GLN A 574 -1.00 5.08 17.55
C GLN A 574 -1.41 6.21 16.59
N LYS A 575 -2.30 5.91 15.63
CA LYS A 575 -2.87 6.91 14.72
C LYS A 575 -3.68 7.95 15.50
N ALA A 576 -4.55 7.52 16.41
CA ALA A 576 -5.33 8.43 17.25
C ALA A 576 -4.46 9.37 18.11
N GLN A 577 -3.41 8.85 18.75
CA GLN A 577 -2.47 9.66 19.55
C GLN A 577 -1.67 10.64 18.69
N ALA A 578 -1.22 10.22 17.49
CA ALA A 578 -0.56 11.12 16.54
C ALA A 578 -1.49 12.24 16.06
N THR A 579 -2.76 11.91 15.75
CA THR A 579 -3.79 12.89 15.37
C THR A 579 -4.08 13.88 16.51
N ILE A 580 -4.20 13.42 17.75
CA ILE A 580 -4.34 14.30 18.93
C ILE A 580 -3.15 15.27 19.06
N ALA A 581 -1.92 14.78 18.90
CA ALA A 581 -0.71 15.60 18.99
C ALA A 581 -0.68 16.69 17.89
N GLN A 582 -1.07 16.33 16.66
CA GLN A 582 -1.20 17.27 15.54
C GLN A 582 -2.26 18.34 15.83
N TRP A 583 -3.46 17.95 16.26
CA TRP A 583 -4.54 18.88 16.59
C TRP A 583 -4.16 19.88 17.69
N GLN A 584 -3.47 19.41 18.73
CA GLN A 584 -2.96 20.25 19.81
C GLN A 584 -1.92 21.25 19.28
N GLN A 585 -0.95 20.79 18.49
CA GLN A 585 0.07 21.65 17.90
C GLN A 585 -0.51 22.72 16.96
N GLU A 586 -1.45 22.34 16.08
CA GLU A 586 -2.15 23.29 15.21
C GLU A 586 -2.94 24.31 16.04
N TRP A 587 -3.60 23.86 17.11
CA TRP A 587 -4.39 24.73 17.98
C TRP A 587 -3.53 25.75 18.74
N ASP A 588 -2.42 25.30 19.32
CA ASP A 588 -1.51 26.15 20.09
C ASP A 588 -0.83 27.19 19.18
N ASN A 589 -0.35 26.76 18.00
CA ASN A 589 0.25 27.65 16.99
C ASN A 589 -0.76 28.69 16.47
N ASN A 590 -1.95 28.25 16.03
CA ASN A 590 -2.96 29.15 15.49
C ASN A 590 -3.47 30.14 16.53
N THR A 591 -3.56 29.72 17.81
CA THR A 591 -3.90 30.61 18.92
C THR A 591 -2.81 31.67 19.15
N ALA A 592 -1.53 31.29 19.06
CA ALA A 592 -0.41 32.23 19.16
C ALA A 592 -0.41 33.27 18.01
N HIS A 593 -0.66 32.85 16.76
CA HIS A 593 -0.80 33.79 15.64
C HIS A 593 -1.98 34.75 15.82
N LEU A 594 -3.13 34.29 16.31
CA LEU A 594 -4.28 35.16 16.62
C LEU A 594 -3.95 36.19 17.72
N GLN A 595 -3.20 35.80 18.76
CA GLN A 595 -2.71 36.75 19.76
C GLN A 595 -1.75 37.76 19.14
N LYS A 596 -0.85 37.30 18.26
CA LYS A 596 0.15 38.15 17.62
C LYS A 596 -0.47 39.19 16.69
N ILE A 597 -1.53 38.84 15.97
CA ILE A 597 -2.32 39.78 15.16
C ILE A 597 -2.80 40.97 16.01
N GLU A 598 -3.42 40.71 17.17
CA GLU A 598 -3.93 41.79 18.04
C GLU A 598 -2.81 42.62 18.70
N GLU A 599 -1.62 42.05 18.97
CA GLU A 599 -0.45 42.82 19.39
C GLU A 599 0.04 43.77 18.30
N VAL A 600 0.09 43.30 17.05
CA VAL A 600 0.63 44.06 15.91
C VAL A 600 -0.38 45.13 15.43
N LEU A 601 -1.68 44.84 15.51
CA LEU A 601 -2.74 45.83 15.27
C LEU A 601 -2.73 47.00 16.27
N GLN A 602 -2.27 46.81 17.52
CA GLN A 602 -2.16 47.91 18.49
C GLN A 602 -1.18 49.02 18.10
N VAL A 603 -0.21 48.72 17.22
CA VAL A 603 0.74 49.70 16.66
C VAL A 603 0.40 50.12 15.23
N ASN A 604 -0.81 49.81 14.75
CA ASN A 604 -1.31 50.06 13.39
C ASN A 604 -0.48 49.41 12.26
N ASP A 605 0.26 48.34 12.54
CA ASP A 605 0.98 47.58 11.51
C ASP A 605 0.04 46.55 10.84
N PHE A 606 -0.77 47.05 9.90
CA PHE A 606 -1.71 46.21 9.16
C PHE A 606 -1.02 45.18 8.24
N GLU A 607 0.23 45.43 7.81
CA GLU A 607 0.96 44.50 6.93
C GLU A 607 1.52 43.32 7.74
N GLY A 608 2.14 43.57 8.89
CA GLY A 608 2.56 42.53 9.83
C GLY A 608 1.36 41.69 10.32
N ALA A 609 0.22 42.33 10.61
CA ALA A 609 -1.01 41.62 10.97
C ALA A 609 -1.52 40.69 9.85
N LEU A 610 -1.46 41.12 8.58
CA LEU A 610 -1.79 40.26 7.43
C LEU A 610 -0.77 39.14 7.21
N GLN A 611 0.51 39.36 7.50
CA GLN A 611 1.53 38.31 7.43
C GLN A 611 1.24 37.20 8.45
N GLU A 612 1.01 37.56 9.73
CA GLU A 612 0.63 36.62 10.80
C GLU A 612 -0.68 35.88 10.49
N ALA A 613 -1.70 36.58 9.97
CA ALA A 613 -2.97 35.96 9.58
C ALA A 613 -2.83 34.94 8.44
N ASN A 614 -1.80 35.07 7.60
CA ASN A 614 -1.49 34.10 6.56
C ASN A 614 -0.76 32.85 7.08
N LEU A 615 -0.05 32.95 8.21
CA LEU A 615 0.63 31.82 8.87
C LEU A 615 -0.35 30.89 9.61
N ILE A 616 -1.57 31.34 9.90
CA ILE A 616 -2.62 30.49 10.49
C ILE A 616 -2.86 29.28 9.57
N THR A 617 -2.63 28.10 10.12
CA THR A 617 -2.83 26.81 9.45
C THR A 617 -4.33 26.57 9.30
N ARG A 618 -4.77 26.34 8.06
CA ARG A 618 -6.19 26.18 7.71
C ARG A 618 -6.57 24.71 7.57
N GLY A 619 -6.09 23.86 8.49
CA GLY A 619 -6.26 22.41 8.44
C GLY A 619 -7.71 21.98 8.69
N SER A 620 -8.44 22.74 9.52
CA SER A 620 -9.84 22.53 9.84
C SER A 620 -10.76 23.61 9.27
N SER A 621 -12.05 23.30 9.12
CA SER A 621 -13.07 24.30 8.72
C SER A 621 -13.15 25.47 9.71
N PHE A 622 -13.01 25.19 11.01
CA PHE A 622 -12.95 26.19 12.06
C PHE A 622 -11.77 27.16 11.89
N TRP A 623 -10.55 26.64 11.68
CA TRP A 623 -9.37 27.49 11.54
C TRP A 623 -9.38 28.29 10.23
N LYS A 624 -9.91 27.70 9.14
CA LYS A 624 -10.16 28.44 7.90
C LYS A 624 -11.09 29.63 8.14
N GLN A 625 -12.25 29.40 8.77
CA GLN A 625 -13.21 30.48 9.07
C GLN A 625 -12.59 31.55 9.98
N LYS A 626 -11.80 31.15 10.98
CA LYS A 626 -11.07 32.08 11.87
C LYS A 626 -10.06 32.94 11.11
N ALA A 627 -9.22 32.34 10.26
CA ALA A 627 -8.25 33.07 9.45
C ALA A 627 -8.94 34.05 8.48
N ASP A 628 -9.97 33.59 7.75
CA ASP A 628 -10.71 34.41 6.79
C ASP A 628 -11.43 35.59 7.49
N THR A 629 -11.95 35.37 8.71
CA THR A 629 -12.56 36.43 9.54
C THR A 629 -11.52 37.44 10.02
N ALA A 630 -10.36 36.99 10.47
CA ALA A 630 -9.26 37.87 10.90
C ALA A 630 -8.75 38.74 9.74
N ILE A 631 -8.54 38.14 8.56
CA ILE A 631 -8.14 38.88 7.35
C ILE A 631 -9.19 39.92 6.95
N ALA A 632 -10.48 39.61 7.06
CA ALA A 632 -11.55 40.55 6.78
C ALA A 632 -11.53 41.76 7.75
N ASP A 633 -11.39 41.50 9.05
CA ASP A 633 -11.31 42.55 10.09
C ASP A 633 -10.05 43.42 9.93
N ILE A 634 -8.88 42.83 9.69
CA ILE A 634 -7.63 43.59 9.44
C ILE A 634 -7.80 44.53 8.22
N ASN A 635 -8.36 44.02 7.12
CA ASN A 635 -8.60 44.84 5.92
C ASN A 635 -9.63 45.95 6.16
N GLN A 636 -10.68 45.69 6.94
CA GLN A 636 -11.66 46.72 7.31
C GLN A 636 -11.00 47.81 8.16
N ARG A 637 -10.28 47.44 9.23
CA ARG A 637 -9.58 48.39 10.10
C ARG A 637 -8.56 49.23 9.32
N LYS A 638 -7.80 48.61 8.40
CA LYS A 638 -6.89 49.31 7.49
C LYS A 638 -7.62 50.34 6.63
N GLN A 639 -8.74 49.96 6.00
CA GLN A 639 -9.53 50.86 5.16
C GLN A 639 -10.11 52.05 5.96
N GLU A 640 -10.49 51.82 7.22
CA GLU A 640 -10.97 52.88 8.12
C GLU A 640 -9.83 53.84 8.54
N ASP A 641 -8.62 53.32 8.76
CA ASP A 641 -7.43 54.13 9.07
C ASP A 641 -6.94 54.95 7.87
N ASP A 642 -6.82 54.31 6.68
CA ASP A 642 -6.51 54.98 5.41
C ASP A 642 -7.50 56.13 5.14
N ARG A 643 -8.80 55.94 5.43
CA ARG A 643 -9.82 56.99 5.31
C ARG A 643 -9.60 58.12 6.32
N ARG A 644 -9.30 57.79 7.59
CA ARG A 644 -9.04 58.80 8.63
C ARG A 644 -7.85 59.70 8.25
N LEU A 645 -6.75 59.10 7.81
CA LEU A 645 -5.56 59.83 7.36
C LEU A 645 -5.84 60.71 6.13
N ALA A 646 -6.67 60.24 5.19
CA ALA A 646 -7.09 61.05 4.05
C ALA A 646 -7.96 62.26 4.45
N GLU A 647 -8.87 62.09 5.41
CA GLU A 647 -9.67 63.21 5.96
C GLU A 647 -8.81 64.21 6.72
N GLU A 648 -7.83 63.76 7.51
CA GLU A 648 -6.88 64.62 8.22
C GLU A 648 -6.01 65.43 7.24
N ALA A 649 -5.46 64.78 6.20
CA ALA A 649 -4.66 65.44 5.18
C ALA A 649 -5.45 66.45 4.32
N GLU A 650 -6.76 66.24 4.13
CA GLU A 650 -7.62 67.22 3.46
C GLU A 650 -7.96 68.40 4.39
N ARG A 651 -8.24 68.16 5.67
CA ARG A 651 -8.42 69.25 6.66
C ARG A 651 -7.19 70.15 6.75
N GLU A 652 -5.99 69.57 6.72
CA GLU A 652 -4.75 70.34 6.74
C GLU A 652 -4.54 71.13 5.44
N ARG A 653 -4.86 70.57 4.27
CA ARG A 653 -4.88 71.33 2.99
C ARG A 653 -5.86 72.51 3.03
N GLN A 654 -7.08 72.29 3.51
CA GLN A 654 -8.08 73.36 3.65
C GLN A 654 -7.59 74.47 4.61
N ARG A 655 -6.91 74.09 5.70
CA ARG A 655 -6.27 75.05 6.61
C ARG A 655 -5.17 75.86 5.92
N GLN A 656 -4.28 75.21 5.18
CA GLN A 656 -3.20 75.90 4.44
C GLN A 656 -3.76 76.87 3.38
N LEU A 657 -4.82 76.48 2.66
CA LEU A 657 -5.52 77.35 1.72
C LEU A 657 -6.18 78.56 2.41
N ALA A 658 -6.77 78.37 3.60
CA ALA A 658 -7.32 79.47 4.38
C ALA A 658 -6.23 80.45 4.89
N GLU A 659 -5.12 79.92 5.41
CA GLU A 659 -3.95 80.73 5.82
C GLU A 659 -3.30 81.46 4.64
N GLN A 660 -3.28 80.87 3.43
CA GLN A 660 -2.84 81.55 2.21
C GLN A 660 -3.80 82.67 1.79
N ALA A 661 -5.11 82.40 1.76
CA ALA A 661 -6.12 83.40 1.39
C ALA A 661 -6.14 84.59 2.37
N GLU A 662 -5.85 84.36 3.66
CA GLU A 662 -5.68 85.44 4.64
C GLU A 662 -4.43 86.28 4.35
N ARG A 663 -3.29 85.66 4.01
CA ARG A 663 -2.07 86.39 3.60
C ARG A 663 -2.31 87.24 2.35
N GLU A 664 -2.91 86.67 1.30
CA GLU A 664 -3.25 87.40 0.07
C GLU A 664 -4.19 88.58 0.34
N ARG A 665 -5.16 88.40 1.25
CA ARG A 665 -6.06 89.48 1.70
C ARG A 665 -5.31 90.60 2.43
N LEU A 666 -4.37 90.26 3.32
CA LEU A 666 -3.55 91.24 4.03
C LEU A 666 -2.62 92.00 3.09
N GLU A 667 -2.01 91.30 2.12
CA GLU A 667 -1.18 91.91 1.07
C GLU A 667 -1.98 92.89 0.20
N GLN A 668 -3.19 92.51 -0.25
CA GLN A 668 -4.06 93.45 -0.97
C GLN A 668 -4.44 94.68 -0.14
N LEU A 669 -4.69 94.50 1.16
CA LEU A 669 -4.99 95.61 2.07
C LEU A 669 -3.79 96.55 2.25
N GLU A 670 -2.57 96.03 2.24
CA GLU A 670 -1.34 96.82 2.27
C GLU A 670 -1.08 97.55 0.95
N ILE A 671 -1.27 96.90 -0.20
CA ILE A 671 -1.19 97.53 -1.52
C ILE A 671 -2.22 98.69 -1.62
N GLN A 672 -3.44 98.50 -1.13
CA GLN A 672 -4.45 99.56 -1.08
C GLN A 672 -3.97 100.73 -0.21
N ARG A 673 -3.45 100.46 1.00
CA ARG A 673 -2.92 101.49 1.91
C ARG A 673 -1.77 102.28 1.27
N GLN A 674 -0.85 101.61 0.58
CA GLN A 674 0.25 102.25 -0.14
C GLN A 674 -0.26 103.14 -1.30
N ALA A 675 -1.28 102.71 -2.03
CA ALA A 675 -1.89 103.51 -3.10
C ALA A 675 -2.63 104.75 -2.54
N GLU A 676 -3.31 104.61 -1.40
CA GLU A 676 -3.95 105.73 -0.69
C GLU A 676 -2.91 106.72 -0.14
N GLN A 677 -1.81 106.24 0.43
CA GLN A 677 -0.68 107.08 0.85
C GLN A 677 -0.06 107.84 -0.32
N ALA A 678 0.24 107.17 -1.43
CA ALA A 678 0.81 107.79 -2.63
C ALA A 678 -0.13 108.86 -3.23
N ASN A 679 -1.46 108.66 -3.13
CA ASN A 679 -2.44 109.69 -3.51
C ASN A 679 -2.44 110.89 -2.55
N CYS A 680 -2.33 110.69 -1.23
CA CYS A 680 -2.15 111.78 -0.26
C CYS A 680 -0.85 112.57 -0.51
N GLU A 681 0.26 111.89 -0.83
CA GLU A 681 1.55 112.53 -1.17
C GLU A 681 1.45 113.35 -2.46
N ARG A 682 0.88 112.79 -3.53
CA ARG A 682 0.68 113.49 -4.81
C ARG A 682 -0.21 114.73 -4.67
N PHE A 683 -1.29 114.63 -3.88
CA PHE A 683 -2.18 115.76 -3.60
C PHE A 683 -1.49 116.86 -2.78
N LYS A 684 -0.57 116.49 -1.88
CA LYS A 684 0.25 117.43 -1.12
C LYS A 684 1.24 118.18 -2.03
N ASP A 685 1.91 117.49 -2.94
CA ASP A 685 2.81 118.10 -3.92
C ASP A 685 2.07 119.05 -4.88
N GLU A 686 0.86 118.68 -5.31
CA GLU A 686 -0.01 119.53 -6.14
C GLU A 686 -0.51 120.78 -5.37
N TYR A 687 -0.81 120.65 -4.08
CA TYR A 687 -1.17 121.77 -3.19
C TYR A 687 0.00 122.71 -2.88
N ASP A 688 1.22 122.19 -2.76
CA ASP A 688 2.41 122.99 -2.43
C ASP A 688 3.04 123.66 -3.66
N SER A 689 2.87 123.11 -4.86
CA SER A 689 3.38 123.66 -6.12
C SER A 689 2.48 124.73 -6.76
N ASN A 690 1.20 124.83 -6.39
CA ASN A 690 0.22 125.65 -7.10
C ASN A 690 -0.37 126.80 -6.24
N LEU A 691 0.04 128.04 -6.53
CA LEU A 691 -0.25 129.21 -5.69
C LEU A 691 -1.73 129.64 -5.70
N ASP A 692 -2.48 129.35 -6.77
CA ASP A 692 -3.92 129.68 -6.87
C ASP A 692 -4.80 128.67 -6.12
N VAL A 693 -4.42 127.37 -6.09
CA VAL A 693 -5.10 126.35 -5.30
C VAL A 693 -5.07 126.70 -3.80
N ARG A 694 -3.94 127.24 -3.33
CA ARG A 694 -3.79 127.77 -1.96
C ARG A 694 -4.74 128.92 -1.62
N ARG A 695 -5.27 129.67 -2.60
CA ARG A 695 -6.30 130.71 -2.38
C ARG A 695 -7.73 130.16 -2.45
N GLN A 696 -8.00 129.19 -3.34
CA GLN A 696 -9.34 128.63 -3.51
C GLN A 696 -9.78 127.70 -2.37
N VAL A 697 -8.85 126.93 -1.77
CA VAL A 697 -9.17 125.84 -0.82
C VAL A 697 -9.22 126.32 0.65
N GLY A 698 -9.42 127.62 0.87
CA GLY A 698 -9.35 128.28 2.19
C GLY A 698 -10.38 127.82 3.25
N LEU A 699 -11.34 126.96 2.89
CA LEU A 699 -12.35 126.40 3.81
C LEU A 699 -12.51 124.86 3.75
N VAL A 700 -11.78 124.15 2.86
CA VAL A 700 -11.89 122.68 2.72
C VAL A 700 -10.58 121.95 3.09
N GLY A 701 -9.46 122.67 3.16
CA GLY A 701 -8.15 122.11 3.52
C GLY A 701 -8.02 121.58 4.96
N GLY A 702 -9.02 121.82 5.82
CA GLY A 702 -9.04 121.30 7.19
C GLY A 702 -9.45 119.82 7.28
N GLU A 703 -10.58 119.45 6.67
CA GLU A 703 -11.15 118.10 6.74
C GLU A 703 -10.30 117.05 5.99
N ILE A 704 -9.63 117.45 4.91
CA ILE A 704 -8.74 116.55 4.15
C ILE A 704 -7.37 116.41 4.83
N ARG A 705 -6.88 117.44 5.55
CA ARG A 705 -5.69 117.30 6.39
C ARG A 705 -5.91 116.38 7.58
N ALA A 706 -7.12 116.26 8.11
CA ALA A 706 -7.48 115.23 9.09
C ALA A 706 -7.37 113.82 8.46
N LYS A 707 -8.02 113.60 7.30
CA LYS A 707 -7.98 112.30 6.60
C LYS A 707 -6.59 111.78 6.25
N CYS A 708 -5.64 112.62 5.84
CA CYS A 708 -4.25 112.18 5.57
C CYS A 708 -3.32 112.27 6.80
N ARG A 709 -3.82 112.57 8.01
CA ARG A 709 -3.00 112.73 9.23
C ARG A 709 -3.40 111.78 10.37
N ASP A 710 -4.69 111.48 10.52
CA ASP A 710 -5.22 110.85 11.73
C ASP A 710 -5.13 109.31 11.74
N GLU A 711 -4.52 108.67 10.74
CA GLU A 711 -4.22 107.22 10.72
C GLU A 711 -2.73 106.87 10.92
N TYR A 712 -1.86 107.85 11.16
CA TYR A 712 -0.40 107.63 11.32
C TYR A 712 0.10 107.67 12.77
N GLU A 713 -0.76 107.38 13.76
CA GLU A 713 -0.33 107.24 15.16
C GLU A 713 -0.98 106.02 15.86
N VAL A 714 -0.12 105.16 16.44
CA VAL A 714 -0.39 104.00 17.34
C VAL A 714 -1.22 102.83 16.72
N VAL A 715 -0.96 101.53 16.97
CA VAL A 715 -0.17 100.80 18.00
C VAL A 715 0.52 99.58 17.37
N ILE A 716 1.80 99.30 17.71
CA ILE A 716 2.38 97.95 17.59
C ILE A 716 2.10 97.21 18.91
N PRO A 717 1.35 96.10 18.94
CA PRO A 717 1.29 95.24 20.11
C PRO A 717 2.59 94.44 20.19
N GLN A 718 3.34 94.58 21.28
CA GLN A 718 4.25 93.52 21.72
C GLN A 718 3.43 92.49 22.50
N GLY A 719 3.59 91.21 22.16
CA GLY A 719 2.85 90.08 22.73
C GLY A 719 3.01 88.84 21.86
#